data_AF-A0A956EIA8-F1
#
_entry.id   AF-A0A956EIA8-F1
#
_cell.length_a   1.000
_cell.length_b   1.000
_cell.length_c   1.000
_cell.angle_alpha   90.00
_cell.angle_beta   90.00
_cell.angle_gamma   90.00
#
_symmetry.space_group_name_H-M   'P 1'
#
loop_
_entity.id
_entity.type
_entity.pdbx_description
1 polymer ?
#
loop_
_entity_poly.entity_id
_entity_poly.type
_entity_poly.pdbx_seq_one_letter_code
_entity_poly.pdbx_strand_id
1 'polypeptide(L)'
;AEALIARYVDAIGGEKALRAITARTVESRMAINPEEGCEEDDEECMREAQTGTFTLQTDTKGHLYRRTVVGNQIEERGYDGENGWQFQQGILVLDDAETLAATREDAVLHWYFDLDKRGIKVSLEKTRDKDQAGKPATLDGIRWKTESPATPEKTMWFDRETGLLREELVEEEGGDGVVLRQWVLYDDYRDVDGVKIAHTIRLVSELGERSQEVVFTTQRVDHAAIDAKVFAIPELPKREPAKDEILVALEAARKGATESPKEVAEVVAHARIAWAAAHFEEAAEAASAALKLDAKESEALWILARAQVLMGRWKDAQKTLERAAKAGLRPELIAAQRAWIASHNRDYAAVAKALDATGEGNAPLAAQYRTFAGKPLVVSMAGDGCTSLVPLKQAKTTLPLVEIEIGGVEVMAMIDTGAADVILDDELAKQLKVPVRSTTPLGRQGDEIGHGQLESITIGDATVKSVPVDIFSTGTIAAMSASESKSVRAVIGVRFLELFQVTVDPDSSTLTLVNAAAPKCKKALEANREGSSVPFWIHETHFIYVMAAMNGAEGLFLLNTGIQGVDMAATTKAFARAAIGPPPLRRGQASLVRVDELAFGDHRSKGVVAAYGYFEQSKSSDDFRVDGMLGLGALGLSRWTLDFADRRIYLTPGTSGGSGG
;
A
#
# COMPACT_ATOMS: atom_id res chain seq x y z
N ALA A 1 -22.85 18.08 41.95
CA ALA A 1 -22.98 17.26 40.73
C ALA A 1 -23.52 15.87 41.09
N GLU A 2 -22.89 15.15 42.02
CA GLU A 2 -23.35 13.82 42.47
C GLU A 2 -24.83 13.76 42.88
N ALA A 3 -25.32 14.71 43.69
CA ALA A 3 -26.73 14.75 44.09
C ALA A 3 -27.70 14.89 42.90
N LEU A 4 -27.27 15.55 41.81
CA LEU A 4 -28.07 15.70 40.60
C LEU A 4 -28.12 14.38 39.80
N ILE A 5 -27.00 13.65 39.74
CA ILE A 5 -26.94 12.32 39.14
C ILE A 5 -27.76 11.32 39.96
N ALA A 6 -27.69 11.37 41.30
CA ALA A 6 -28.52 10.55 42.17
C ALA A 6 -30.02 10.81 41.95
N ARG A 7 -30.42 12.09 41.80
CA ARG A 7 -31.81 12.45 41.45
C ARG A 7 -32.24 11.86 40.11
N TYR A 8 -31.35 11.86 39.11
CA TYR A 8 -31.63 11.23 37.82
C TYR A 8 -31.79 9.70 37.95
N VAL A 9 -30.88 9.04 38.68
CA VAL A 9 -30.95 7.61 38.99
C VAL A 9 -32.29 7.25 39.64
N ASP A 10 -32.74 8.02 40.61
CA ASP A 10 -34.05 7.83 41.26
C ASP A 10 -35.21 8.03 40.27
N ALA A 11 -35.14 9.08 39.45
CA ALA A 11 -36.18 9.40 38.47
C ALA A 11 -36.38 8.31 37.40
N ILE A 12 -35.32 7.62 36.99
CA ILE A 12 -35.39 6.57 35.96
C ILE A 12 -35.66 5.16 36.52
N GLY A 13 -35.89 5.00 37.82
CA GLY A 13 -36.29 3.71 38.43
C GLY A 13 -35.50 3.31 39.69
N GLY A 14 -34.46 4.06 40.04
CA GLY A 14 -33.64 3.84 41.22
C GLY A 14 -32.53 2.81 41.03
N GLU A 15 -31.49 2.92 41.86
CA GLU A 15 -30.24 2.17 41.71
C GLU A 15 -30.45 0.64 41.65
N LYS A 16 -31.33 0.11 42.50
CA LYS A 16 -31.60 -1.33 42.58
C LYS A 16 -32.18 -1.89 41.27
N ALA A 17 -33.13 -1.18 40.66
CA ALA A 17 -33.77 -1.63 39.42
C ALA A 17 -32.77 -1.54 38.26
N LEU A 18 -32.02 -0.44 38.18
CA LEU A 18 -31.03 -0.23 37.13
C LEU A 18 -29.92 -1.27 37.19
N ARG A 19 -29.33 -1.54 38.37
CA ARG A 19 -28.28 -2.56 38.51
C ARG A 19 -28.75 -3.99 38.26
N ALA A 20 -30.06 -4.25 38.31
CA ALA A 20 -30.61 -5.56 37.96
C ALA A 20 -30.62 -5.80 36.43
N ILE A 21 -30.52 -4.73 35.63
CA ILE A 21 -30.43 -4.82 34.18
C ILE A 21 -28.99 -5.19 33.82
N THR A 22 -28.79 -6.41 33.35
CA THR A 22 -27.44 -6.89 33.01
C THR A 22 -27.05 -6.68 31.56
N ALA A 23 -28.04 -6.45 30.69
CA ALA A 23 -27.89 -6.17 29.27
C ALA A 23 -29.06 -5.34 28.75
N ARG A 24 -28.88 -4.65 27.62
CA ARG A 24 -29.93 -3.88 26.95
C ARG A 24 -29.78 -3.95 25.44
N THR A 25 -30.88 -4.25 24.76
CA THR A 25 -31.06 -4.05 23.32
C THR A 25 -32.06 -2.91 23.10
N VAL A 26 -31.72 -1.96 22.23
CA VAL A 26 -32.62 -0.90 21.76
C VAL A 26 -32.68 -0.97 20.24
N GLU A 27 -33.88 -1.05 19.69
CA GLU A 27 -34.13 -0.94 18.25
C GLU A 27 -34.98 0.30 18.00
N SER A 28 -34.51 1.17 17.11
CA SER A 28 -35.14 2.45 16.80
C SER A 28 -35.31 2.62 15.29
N ARG A 29 -36.40 3.28 14.90
CA ARG A 29 -36.53 3.88 13.58
C ARG A 29 -35.78 5.21 13.60
N MET A 30 -35.01 5.48 12.55
CA MET A 30 -34.30 6.73 12.36
C MET A 30 -34.95 7.54 11.24
N ALA A 31 -35.13 8.84 11.44
CA ALA A 31 -35.53 9.80 10.42
C ALA A 31 -34.48 10.91 10.36
N ILE A 32 -33.83 11.08 9.23
CA ILE A 32 -32.87 12.14 8.96
C ILE A 32 -33.63 13.22 8.21
N ASN A 33 -33.85 14.37 8.85
CA ASN A 33 -34.62 15.47 8.27
C ASN A 33 -33.76 16.26 7.28
N PRO A 34 -34.33 17.01 6.32
CA PRO A 34 -33.52 17.89 5.47
C PRO A 34 -32.68 18.86 6.29
N GLU A 35 -31.48 19.18 5.80
CA GLU A 35 -30.66 20.23 6.38
C GLU A 35 -31.33 21.60 6.23
N GLU A 36 -31.24 22.40 7.28
CA GLU A 36 -31.66 23.80 7.30
C GLU A 36 -30.45 24.73 7.19
N GLY A 37 -30.65 25.95 6.69
CA GLY A 37 -29.58 26.96 6.58
C GLY A 37 -28.64 26.77 5.39
N CYS A 38 -29.04 26.00 4.38
CA CYS A 38 -28.27 25.82 3.14
C CYS A 38 -28.56 26.92 2.11
N GLU A 39 -27.51 27.34 1.39
CA GLU A 39 -27.63 28.19 0.20
C GLU A 39 -28.24 27.41 -0.99
N GLU A 40 -28.89 28.11 -1.93
CA GLU A 40 -29.58 27.46 -3.07
C GLU A 40 -28.64 26.63 -3.97
N ASP A 41 -27.36 27.00 -4.04
CA ASP A 41 -26.32 26.36 -4.83
C ASP A 41 -25.43 25.39 -4.05
N ASP A 42 -25.72 25.14 -2.76
CA ASP A 42 -25.00 24.13 -1.97
C ASP A 42 -25.42 22.71 -2.43
N GLU A 43 -24.60 22.11 -3.31
CA GLU A 43 -24.78 20.76 -3.83
C GLU A 43 -24.54 19.67 -2.77
N GLU A 44 -23.87 19.98 -1.66
CA GLU A 44 -23.58 19.04 -0.59
C GLU A 44 -24.68 18.99 0.49
N CYS A 45 -25.61 19.95 0.47
CA CYS A 45 -26.72 20.02 1.41
C CYS A 45 -27.74 18.89 1.20
N MET A 46 -28.08 18.15 2.27
CA MET A 46 -29.12 17.13 2.21
C MET A 46 -30.53 17.74 2.17
N ARG A 47 -31.16 17.78 0.99
CA ARG A 47 -32.51 18.37 0.81
C ARG A 47 -33.67 17.40 0.99
N GLU A 48 -33.40 16.11 0.89
CA GLU A 48 -34.44 15.07 1.00
C GLU A 48 -34.31 14.33 2.32
N ALA A 49 -35.43 14.12 3.00
CA ALA A 49 -35.47 13.33 4.21
C ALA A 49 -35.13 11.86 3.91
N GLN A 50 -34.36 11.23 4.78
CA GLN A 50 -34.04 9.81 4.70
C GLN A 50 -34.58 9.06 5.92
N THR A 51 -34.81 7.76 5.76
CA THR A 51 -35.22 6.90 6.87
C THR A 51 -34.29 5.70 6.99
N GLY A 52 -34.15 5.24 8.21
CA GLY A 52 -33.25 4.15 8.54
C GLY A 52 -33.65 3.40 9.80
N THR A 53 -32.79 2.47 10.21
CA THR A 53 -32.92 1.75 11.46
C THR A 53 -31.63 1.84 12.26
N PHE A 54 -31.77 1.88 13.57
CA PHE A 54 -30.68 1.90 14.51
C PHE A 54 -30.86 0.78 15.53
N THR A 55 -29.82 -0.01 15.77
CA THR A 55 -29.78 -1.03 16.81
C THR A 55 -28.60 -0.75 17.73
N LEU A 56 -28.83 -0.78 19.03
CA LEU A 56 -27.82 -0.69 20.08
C LEU A 56 -27.95 -1.88 21.02
N GLN A 57 -26.82 -2.50 21.33
CA GLN A 57 -26.70 -3.62 22.25
C GLN A 57 -25.53 -3.39 23.19
N THR A 58 -25.78 -3.40 24.49
CA THR A 58 -24.75 -3.24 25.52
C THR A 58 -24.99 -4.15 26.71
N ASP A 59 -23.94 -4.46 27.46
CA ASP A 59 -24.04 -5.27 28.68
C ASP A 59 -23.19 -4.71 29.84
N THR A 60 -23.38 -5.30 31.02
CA THR A 60 -22.65 -4.93 32.24
C THR A 60 -21.16 -5.28 32.22
N LYS A 61 -20.69 -6.04 31.22
CA LYS A 61 -19.26 -6.28 31.00
C LYS A 61 -18.62 -5.16 30.19
N GLY A 62 -19.41 -4.19 29.73
CA GLY A 62 -18.95 -3.10 28.90
C GLY A 62 -18.71 -3.55 27.47
N HIS A 63 -19.52 -4.47 26.94
CA HIS A 63 -19.54 -4.75 25.51
C HIS A 63 -20.51 -3.82 24.78
N LEU A 64 -20.24 -3.58 23.48
CA LEU A 64 -21.05 -2.72 22.62
C LEU A 64 -21.24 -3.35 21.25
N TYR A 65 -22.43 -3.25 20.71
CA TYR A 65 -22.72 -3.40 19.28
C TYR A 65 -23.72 -2.34 18.85
N ARG A 66 -23.43 -1.69 17.73
CA ARG A 66 -24.23 -0.63 17.12
C ARG A 66 -24.37 -0.91 15.65
N ARG A 67 -25.59 -0.85 15.13
CA ARG A 67 -25.85 -0.99 13.69
C ARG A 67 -26.77 0.12 13.20
N THR A 68 -26.33 0.84 12.19
CA THR A 68 -27.08 1.89 11.51
C THR A 68 -27.30 1.47 10.06
N VAL A 69 -28.54 1.56 9.59
CA VAL A 69 -28.91 1.27 8.20
C VAL A 69 -29.65 2.46 7.62
N VAL A 70 -29.15 3.01 6.51
CA VAL A 70 -29.79 4.10 5.75
C VAL A 70 -29.70 3.77 4.26
N GLY A 71 -30.85 3.53 3.63
CA GLY A 71 -30.88 3.02 2.24
C GLY A 71 -30.05 1.74 2.10
N ASN A 72 -29.03 1.77 1.25
CA ASN A 72 -28.10 0.64 1.04
C ASN A 72 -26.83 0.74 1.90
N GLN A 73 -26.69 1.79 2.72
CA GLN A 73 -25.54 1.96 3.59
C GLN A 73 -25.80 1.26 4.93
N ILE A 74 -24.89 0.37 5.28
CA ILE A 74 -24.86 -0.33 6.57
C ILE A 74 -23.54 0.05 7.23
N GLU A 75 -23.63 0.58 8.44
CA GLU A 75 -22.51 0.83 9.33
C GLU A 75 -22.72 0.00 10.60
N GLU A 76 -21.70 -0.75 10.97
CA GLU A 76 -21.66 -1.50 12.22
C GLU A 76 -20.45 -1.05 13.04
N ARG A 77 -20.60 -0.97 14.35
CA ARG A 77 -19.52 -0.69 15.30
C ARG A 77 -19.68 -1.60 16.50
N GLY A 78 -18.59 -2.06 17.09
CA GLY A 78 -18.65 -2.85 18.30
C GLY A 78 -17.41 -2.76 19.16
N TYR A 79 -17.53 -3.35 20.35
CA TYR A 79 -16.47 -3.51 21.33
C TYR A 79 -16.70 -4.83 22.06
N ASP A 80 -15.74 -5.74 21.92
CA ASP A 80 -15.79 -7.09 22.52
C ASP A 80 -15.22 -7.13 23.96
N GLY A 81 -14.89 -5.98 24.54
CA GLY A 81 -14.24 -5.84 25.85
C GLY A 81 -12.72 -5.67 25.77
N GLU A 82 -12.13 -5.92 24.60
CA GLU A 82 -10.70 -5.75 24.33
C GLU A 82 -10.45 -4.87 23.10
N ASN A 83 -11.14 -5.13 21.99
CA ASN A 83 -10.97 -4.48 20.70
C ASN A 83 -12.24 -3.74 20.29
N GLY A 84 -12.08 -2.47 19.95
CA GLY A 84 -13.11 -1.69 19.26
C GLY A 84 -12.98 -1.87 17.75
N TRP A 85 -14.11 -1.92 17.05
CA TRP A 85 -14.14 -2.13 15.61
C TRP A 85 -15.29 -1.38 14.94
N GLN A 86 -15.09 -1.00 13.69
CA GLN A 86 -16.07 -0.41 12.80
C GLN A 86 -16.05 -1.13 11.45
N PHE A 87 -17.22 -1.51 10.96
CA PHE A 87 -17.38 -2.17 9.68
C PHE A 87 -18.36 -1.39 8.80
N GLN A 88 -17.89 -0.96 7.64
CA GLN A 88 -18.69 -0.20 6.68
C GLN A 88 -18.22 -0.51 5.26
N GLN A 89 -19.16 -0.80 4.35
CA GLN A 89 -18.87 -1.03 2.93
C GLN A 89 -17.78 -2.10 2.67
N GLY A 90 -17.72 -3.14 3.50
CA GLY A 90 -16.72 -4.21 3.35
C GLY A 90 -15.33 -3.87 3.86
N ILE A 91 -15.16 -2.72 4.52
CA ILE A 91 -13.93 -2.29 5.18
C ILE A 91 -14.13 -2.42 6.69
N LEU A 92 -13.22 -3.16 7.33
CA LEU A 92 -13.16 -3.31 8.78
C LEU A 92 -12.01 -2.46 9.30
N VAL A 93 -12.29 -1.55 10.22
CA VAL A 93 -11.31 -0.72 10.93
C VAL A 93 -11.32 -1.13 12.39
N LEU A 94 -10.15 -1.32 12.97
CA LEU A 94 -9.98 -1.56 14.39
C LEU A 94 -9.50 -0.28 15.06
N ASP A 95 -10.05 0.00 16.23
CA ASP A 95 -9.74 1.20 17.01
C ASP A 95 -8.25 1.21 17.39
N ASP A 96 -7.65 2.40 17.29
CA ASP A 96 -6.37 2.68 17.93
C ASP A 96 -6.55 2.92 19.44
N ALA A 97 -5.45 3.06 20.19
CA ALA A 97 -5.52 3.19 21.65
C ALA A 97 -6.34 4.41 22.12
N GLU A 98 -6.31 5.50 21.34
CA GLU A 98 -7.03 6.73 21.65
C GLU A 98 -8.54 6.55 21.41
N THR A 99 -8.91 6.03 20.24
CA THR A 99 -10.31 5.75 19.86
C THR A 99 -10.93 4.68 20.77
N LEU A 100 -10.15 3.66 21.15
CA LEU A 100 -10.57 2.58 22.04
C LEU A 100 -10.98 3.10 23.42
N ALA A 101 -10.33 4.15 23.92
CA ALA A 101 -10.70 4.75 25.21
C ALA A 101 -12.11 5.35 25.17
N ALA A 102 -12.47 6.02 24.07
CA ALA A 102 -13.81 6.53 23.86
C ALA A 102 -14.83 5.40 23.66
N THR A 103 -14.50 4.39 22.84
CA THR A 103 -15.38 3.24 22.61
C THR A 103 -15.68 2.46 23.89
N ARG A 104 -14.69 2.30 24.79
CA ARG A 104 -14.88 1.65 26.09
C ARG A 104 -15.89 2.41 26.95
N GLU A 105 -15.85 3.74 26.93
CA GLU A 105 -16.80 4.56 27.69
C GLU A 105 -18.21 4.51 27.07
N ASP A 106 -18.31 4.56 25.73
CA ASP A 106 -19.58 4.38 25.00
C ASP A 106 -20.24 3.01 25.29
N ALA A 107 -19.44 1.99 25.58
CA ALA A 107 -19.92 0.64 25.87
C ALA A 107 -20.51 0.46 27.28
N VAL A 108 -20.40 1.46 28.16
CA VAL A 108 -20.89 1.37 29.54
C VAL A 108 -22.42 1.46 29.56
N LEU A 109 -23.07 0.33 29.86
CA LEU A 109 -24.54 0.24 29.98
C LEU A 109 -25.15 1.26 30.96
N HIS A 110 -24.49 1.48 32.10
CA HIS A 110 -24.93 2.41 33.15
C HIS A 110 -23.93 3.57 33.31
N TRP A 111 -23.91 4.47 32.34
CA TRP A 111 -22.98 5.61 32.29
C TRP A 111 -23.02 6.51 33.54
N TYR A 112 -24.07 6.46 34.35
CA TYR A 112 -24.25 7.25 35.57
C TYR A 112 -23.70 6.59 36.85
N PHE A 113 -23.22 5.34 36.79
CA PHE A 113 -22.62 4.67 37.93
C PHE A 113 -21.10 4.71 37.92
N ASP A 114 -20.51 4.58 39.12
CA ASP A 114 -19.09 4.31 39.32
C ASP A 114 -18.16 5.32 38.60
N LEU A 115 -18.59 6.59 38.52
CA LEU A 115 -17.91 7.66 37.77
C LEU A 115 -16.43 7.81 38.17
N ASP A 116 -16.16 7.90 39.48
CA ASP A 116 -14.80 8.05 40.00
C ASP A 116 -13.89 6.86 39.63
N LYS A 117 -14.43 5.64 39.65
CA LYS A 117 -13.68 4.43 39.28
C LYS A 117 -13.34 4.41 37.80
N ARG A 118 -14.10 5.12 36.98
CA ARG A 118 -13.90 5.28 35.54
C ARG A 118 -13.13 6.57 35.18
N GLY A 119 -12.68 7.33 36.18
CA GLY A 119 -11.91 8.57 35.96
C GLY A 119 -12.75 9.73 35.40
N ILE A 120 -14.08 9.66 35.54
CA ILE A 120 -14.99 10.69 35.06
C ILE A 120 -15.09 11.80 36.10
N LYS A 121 -14.87 13.04 35.67
CA LYS A 121 -15.04 14.24 36.48
C LYS A 121 -16.35 14.93 36.13
N VAL A 122 -17.15 15.25 37.15
CA VAL A 122 -18.41 15.97 37.00
C VAL A 122 -18.42 17.25 37.83
N SER A 123 -18.79 18.37 37.23
CA SER A 123 -18.96 19.66 37.91
C SER A 123 -20.34 20.26 37.64
N LEU A 124 -20.83 21.11 38.54
CA LEU A 124 -22.11 21.78 38.34
C LEU A 124 -21.99 22.87 37.29
N GLU A 125 -23.03 22.98 36.47
CA GLU A 125 -23.24 24.09 35.55
C GLU A 125 -24.32 25.05 36.06
N LYS A 126 -24.34 26.25 35.50
CA LYS A 126 -25.38 27.23 35.83
C LYS A 126 -26.76 26.70 35.42
N THR A 127 -27.72 26.74 36.35
CA THR A 127 -29.13 26.44 36.05
C THR A 127 -29.64 27.33 34.92
N ARG A 128 -30.39 26.73 33.99
CA ARG A 128 -31.11 27.42 32.91
C ARG A 128 -32.60 27.48 33.23
N ASP A 129 -33.27 28.53 32.77
CA ASP A 129 -34.72 28.72 32.84
C ASP A 129 -35.41 28.50 31.47
N LYS A 130 -34.64 28.08 30.46
CA LYS A 130 -35.10 27.73 29.13
C LYS A 130 -34.38 26.51 28.55
N ASP A 131 -35.10 25.73 27.75
CA ASP A 131 -34.58 24.63 26.93
C ASP A 131 -33.81 25.17 25.69
N GLN A 132 -33.24 24.27 24.88
CA GLN A 132 -32.47 24.62 23.68
C GLN A 132 -33.33 25.36 22.65
N ALA A 133 -34.62 25.06 22.58
CA ALA A 133 -35.59 25.74 21.71
C ALA A 133 -36.10 27.08 22.30
N GLY A 134 -35.55 27.52 23.44
CA GLY A 134 -35.91 28.78 24.11
C GLY A 134 -37.24 28.74 24.88
N LYS A 135 -37.85 27.56 25.05
CA LYS A 135 -39.10 27.39 25.81
C LYS A 135 -38.82 27.36 27.31
N PRO A 136 -39.72 27.87 28.17
CA PRO A 136 -39.53 27.86 29.61
C PRO A 136 -39.32 26.44 30.17
N ALA A 137 -38.20 26.21 30.84
CA ALA A 137 -37.85 24.95 31.49
C ALA A 137 -36.79 25.18 32.58
N THR A 138 -36.96 24.66 33.79
CA THR A 138 -35.91 24.80 34.82
C THR A 138 -34.98 23.61 34.76
N LEU A 139 -33.77 23.82 34.24
CA LEU A 139 -32.80 22.78 33.96
C LEU A 139 -31.54 22.92 34.82
N ASP A 140 -31.20 21.87 35.56
CA ASP A 140 -29.97 21.78 36.34
C ASP A 140 -28.89 21.08 35.51
N GLY A 141 -27.72 21.73 35.35
CA GLY A 141 -26.67 21.23 34.48
C GLY A 141 -25.50 20.57 35.23
N ILE A 142 -24.86 19.60 34.58
CA ILE A 142 -23.50 19.15 34.91
C ILE A 142 -22.62 19.20 33.66
N ARG A 143 -21.35 19.52 33.87
CA ARG A 143 -20.28 19.29 32.91
C ARG A 143 -19.62 17.95 33.23
N TRP A 144 -19.43 17.13 32.21
CA TRP A 144 -18.91 15.77 32.29
C TRP A 144 -17.67 15.67 31.42
N LYS A 145 -16.60 15.12 31.99
CA LYS A 145 -15.28 15.11 31.38
C LYS A 145 -14.53 13.81 31.70
N THR A 146 -13.84 13.27 30.70
CA THR A 146 -12.85 12.19 30.89
C THR A 146 -11.43 12.72 30.82
N GLU A 147 -10.46 11.88 31.19
CA GLU A 147 -9.04 12.18 30.98
C GLU A 147 -8.58 11.90 29.54
N SER A 148 -9.38 11.18 28.75
CA SER A 148 -9.09 10.89 27.34
C SER A 148 -9.43 12.10 26.47
N PRO A 149 -8.50 12.59 25.63
CA PRO A 149 -8.81 13.64 24.66
C PRO A 149 -9.77 13.17 23.56
N ALA A 150 -9.87 11.87 23.31
CA ALA A 150 -10.75 11.29 22.29
C ALA A 150 -12.23 11.27 22.69
N THR A 151 -12.53 11.45 23.97
CA THR A 151 -13.91 11.51 24.45
C THR A 151 -14.27 12.96 24.71
N PRO A 152 -15.14 13.57 23.89
CA PRO A 152 -15.43 14.99 24.01
C PRO A 152 -16.04 15.30 25.37
N GLU A 153 -15.69 16.48 25.88
CA GLU A 153 -16.37 17.03 27.05
C GLU A 153 -17.82 17.33 26.69
N LYS A 154 -18.75 16.99 27.57
CA LYS A 154 -20.18 17.21 27.33
C LYS A 154 -20.85 17.87 28.51
N THR A 155 -21.88 18.65 28.21
CA THR A 155 -22.74 19.25 29.22
C THR A 155 -24.11 18.57 29.18
N MET A 156 -24.59 18.12 30.32
CA MET A 156 -25.88 17.44 30.49
C MET A 156 -26.81 18.31 31.32
N TRP A 157 -28.05 18.50 30.88
CA TRP A 157 -29.09 19.22 31.60
C TRP A 157 -30.27 18.32 31.96
N PHE A 158 -30.62 18.34 33.23
CA PHE A 158 -31.70 17.56 33.80
C PHE A 158 -32.84 18.48 34.19
N ASP A 159 -34.06 18.08 33.86
CA ASP A 159 -35.26 18.77 34.28
C ASP A 159 -35.39 18.73 35.81
N ARG A 160 -35.59 19.89 36.44
CA ARG A 160 -35.58 19.99 37.90
C ARG A 160 -36.80 19.32 38.53
N GLU A 161 -37.95 19.35 37.86
CA GLU A 161 -39.21 18.82 38.38
C GLU A 161 -39.23 17.29 38.31
N THR A 162 -38.87 16.74 37.16
CA THR A 162 -38.93 15.31 36.89
C THR A 162 -37.64 14.57 37.23
N GLY A 163 -36.51 15.28 37.29
CA GLY A 163 -35.18 14.69 37.47
C GLY A 163 -34.60 14.02 36.22
N LEU A 164 -35.34 13.98 35.11
CA LEU A 164 -34.94 13.29 33.88
C LEU A 164 -33.91 14.10 33.07
N LEU A 165 -32.97 13.42 32.43
CA LEU A 165 -32.06 14.04 31.46
C LEU A 165 -32.87 14.55 30.28
N ARG A 166 -32.68 15.82 29.91
CA ARG A 166 -33.39 16.48 28.81
C ARG A 166 -32.49 16.80 27.64
N GLU A 167 -31.28 17.29 27.91
CA GLU A 167 -30.38 17.78 26.88
C GLU A 167 -28.95 17.36 27.19
N GLU A 168 -28.22 16.96 26.16
CA GLU A 168 -26.76 16.92 26.13
C GLU A 168 -26.25 17.88 25.06
N LEU A 169 -25.12 18.54 25.33
CA LEU A 169 -24.38 19.34 24.37
C LEU A 169 -22.93 18.89 24.33
N VAL A 170 -22.43 18.64 23.13
CA VAL A 170 -21.01 18.56 22.80
C VAL A 170 -20.66 19.74 21.91
N GLU A 171 -19.56 20.43 22.20
CA GLU A 171 -19.02 21.51 21.36
C GLU A 171 -17.61 21.12 20.90
N GLU A 172 -17.38 21.14 19.59
CA GLU A 172 -16.07 20.88 18.98
C GLU A 172 -15.65 22.09 18.15
N GLU A 173 -14.45 22.61 18.41
CA GLU A 173 -13.88 23.74 17.67
C GLU A 173 -13.18 23.23 16.40
N GLY A 174 -13.68 23.65 15.24
CA GLY A 174 -13.09 23.35 13.93
C GLY A 174 -11.80 24.14 13.65
N GLY A 175 -11.05 23.71 12.64
CA GLY A 175 -9.73 24.29 12.31
C GLY A 175 -9.77 25.75 11.81
N ASP A 176 -10.94 26.25 11.45
CA ASP A 176 -11.22 27.62 10.99
C ASP A 176 -11.89 28.51 12.07
N GLY A 177 -12.04 27.98 13.30
CA GLY A 177 -12.72 28.67 14.40
C GLY A 177 -14.25 28.55 14.36
N VAL A 178 -14.81 27.78 13.42
CA VAL A 178 -16.24 27.43 13.42
C VAL A 178 -16.48 26.33 14.45
N VAL A 179 -17.44 26.52 15.34
CA VAL A 179 -17.78 25.54 16.39
C VAL A 179 -18.93 24.66 15.90
N LEU A 180 -18.69 23.35 15.84
CA LEU A 180 -19.74 22.34 15.69
C LEU A 180 -20.42 22.13 17.04
N ARG A 181 -21.73 22.32 17.11
CA ARG A 181 -22.54 22.00 18.30
C ARG A 181 -23.42 20.79 18.02
N GLN A 182 -23.36 19.80 18.90
CA GLN A 182 -24.21 18.63 18.82
C GLN A 182 -25.09 18.55 20.06
N TRP A 183 -26.39 18.75 19.85
CA TRP A 183 -27.41 18.58 20.88
C TRP A 183 -28.03 17.19 20.80
N VAL A 184 -28.12 16.49 21.93
CA VAL A 184 -28.93 15.27 22.07
C VAL A 184 -30.09 15.57 23.00
N LEU A 185 -31.31 15.53 22.46
CA LEU A 185 -32.54 15.86 23.16
C LEU A 185 -33.31 14.58 23.50
N TYR A 186 -33.69 14.44 24.77
CA TYR A 186 -34.34 13.24 25.30
C TYR A 186 -35.80 13.53 25.66
N ASP A 187 -36.73 12.85 24.99
CA ASP A 187 -38.17 13.06 25.11
C ASP A 187 -38.92 11.72 25.23
N ASP A 188 -40.19 11.80 25.63
CA ASP A 188 -41.12 10.65 25.72
C ASP A 188 -40.56 9.48 26.55
N TYR A 189 -40.23 9.75 27.81
CA TYR A 189 -39.76 8.71 28.72
C TYR A 189 -40.88 7.73 29.08
N ARG A 190 -40.68 6.43 28.80
CA ARG A 190 -41.65 5.36 29.10
C ARG A 190 -41.04 4.31 30.01
N ASP A 191 -41.91 3.63 30.76
CA ASP A 191 -41.53 2.53 31.64
C ASP A 191 -41.33 1.24 30.83
N VAL A 192 -40.18 0.60 31.01
CA VAL A 192 -39.85 -0.73 30.49
C VAL A 192 -39.16 -1.50 31.60
N ASP A 193 -39.77 -2.60 32.05
CA ASP A 193 -39.27 -3.44 33.15
C ASP A 193 -38.95 -2.67 34.45
N GLY A 194 -39.73 -1.62 34.75
CA GLY A 194 -39.57 -0.82 35.95
C GLY A 194 -38.47 0.25 35.88
N VAL A 195 -37.93 0.53 34.69
CA VAL A 195 -37.03 1.67 34.45
C VAL A 195 -37.57 2.58 33.34
N LYS A 196 -37.27 3.88 33.43
CA LYS A 196 -37.67 4.84 32.40
C LYS A 196 -36.61 4.96 31.31
N ILE A 197 -37.06 4.95 30.06
CA ILE A 197 -36.21 5.05 28.87
C ILE A 197 -36.82 6.09 27.92
N ALA A 198 -35.99 6.97 27.36
CA ALA A 198 -36.43 7.90 26.33
C ALA A 198 -36.84 7.13 25.07
N HIS A 199 -38.10 7.27 24.64
CA HIS A 199 -38.58 6.68 23.38
C HIS A 199 -38.37 7.58 22.17
N THR A 200 -38.08 8.87 22.41
CA THR A 200 -37.71 9.81 21.35
C THR A 200 -36.39 10.46 21.71
N ILE A 201 -35.40 10.33 20.83
CA ILE A 201 -34.12 11.01 20.93
C ILE A 201 -33.91 11.82 19.65
N ARG A 202 -33.55 13.09 19.78
CA ARG A 202 -33.24 13.96 18.63
C ARG A 202 -31.79 14.39 18.71
N LEU A 203 -31.02 14.12 17.67
CA LEU A 203 -29.66 14.62 17.50
C LEU A 203 -29.72 15.83 16.56
N VAL A 204 -29.37 17.01 17.05
CA VAL A 204 -29.31 18.26 16.27
C VAL A 204 -27.86 18.68 16.16
N SER A 205 -27.30 18.65 14.95
CA SER A 205 -25.93 19.11 14.67
C SER A 205 -25.98 20.48 14.01
N GLU A 206 -25.36 21.48 14.63
CA GLU A 206 -25.33 22.88 14.18
C GLU A 206 -23.89 23.28 13.81
N LEU A 207 -23.69 23.79 12.59
CA LEU A 207 -22.42 24.30 12.09
C LEU A 207 -22.64 25.66 11.41
N GLY A 208 -22.29 26.74 12.11
CA GLY A 208 -22.62 28.09 11.63
C GLY A 208 -24.14 28.31 11.57
N GLU A 209 -24.67 28.62 10.39
CA GLU A 209 -26.12 28.76 10.15
C GLU A 209 -26.79 27.45 9.73
N ARG A 210 -26.01 26.40 9.43
CA ARG A 210 -26.51 25.08 9.01
C ARG A 210 -26.93 24.24 10.20
N SER A 211 -28.01 23.48 10.05
CA SER A 211 -28.49 22.54 11.06
C SER A 211 -29.00 21.24 10.44
N GLN A 212 -28.66 20.11 11.06
CA GLN A 212 -29.10 18.78 10.67
C GLN A 212 -29.75 18.07 11.87
N GLU A 213 -31.03 17.71 11.75
CA GLU A 213 -31.74 16.93 12.78
C GLU A 213 -31.91 15.46 12.38
N VAL A 214 -31.58 14.56 13.30
CA VAL A 214 -31.85 13.12 13.20
C VAL A 214 -32.73 12.69 14.37
N VAL A 215 -33.90 12.12 14.09
CA VAL A 215 -34.87 11.66 15.07
C VAL A 215 -34.83 10.13 15.18
N PHE A 216 -34.55 9.63 16.38
CA PHE A 216 -34.64 8.22 16.75
C PHE A 216 -35.94 7.98 17.50
N THR A 217 -36.79 7.10 16.97
CA THR A 217 -38.02 6.64 17.64
C THR A 217 -37.87 5.18 18.04
N THR A 218 -37.75 4.92 19.33
CA THR A 218 -37.59 3.58 19.91
C THR A 218 -38.80 2.70 19.58
N GLN A 219 -38.55 1.59 18.89
CA GLN A 219 -39.54 0.58 18.53
C GLN A 219 -39.58 -0.55 19.56
N ARG A 220 -38.41 -0.95 20.07
CA ARG A 220 -38.28 -2.03 21.05
C ARG A 220 -37.13 -1.75 22.01
N VAL A 221 -37.37 -2.12 23.27
CA VAL A 221 -36.33 -2.30 24.28
C VAL A 221 -36.44 -3.71 24.84
N ASP A 222 -35.32 -4.37 25.06
CA ASP A 222 -35.22 -5.68 25.69
C ASP A 222 -34.04 -5.71 26.67
N HIS A 223 -34.19 -6.37 27.82
CA HIS A 223 -33.16 -6.53 28.84
C HIS A 223 -32.66 -7.98 28.98
N ALA A 224 -33.04 -8.86 28.05
CA ALA A 224 -32.54 -10.22 27.98
C ALA A 224 -31.02 -10.26 27.73
N ALA A 225 -30.39 -11.37 28.14
CA ALA A 225 -28.98 -11.61 27.87
C ALA A 225 -28.70 -11.64 26.36
N ILE A 226 -27.58 -11.05 25.96
CA ILE A 226 -27.14 -10.94 24.57
C ILE A 226 -26.09 -12.01 24.30
N ASP A 227 -26.15 -12.66 23.13
CA ASP A 227 -25.10 -13.59 22.72
C ASP A 227 -23.78 -12.82 22.55
N ALA A 228 -22.73 -13.24 23.24
CA ALA A 228 -21.42 -12.58 23.20
C ALA A 228 -20.84 -12.51 21.78
N LYS A 229 -21.25 -13.41 20.87
CA LYS A 229 -20.82 -13.37 19.46
C LYS A 229 -21.24 -12.12 18.71
N VAL A 230 -22.27 -11.39 19.17
CA VAL A 230 -22.71 -10.16 18.51
C VAL A 230 -21.67 -9.04 18.65
N PHE A 231 -20.88 -9.07 19.73
CA PHE A 231 -19.85 -8.06 20.00
C PHE A 231 -18.52 -8.34 19.31
N ALA A 232 -18.32 -9.56 18.81
CA ALA A 232 -17.07 -10.00 18.22
C ALA A 232 -16.75 -9.23 16.93
N ILE A 233 -15.45 -9.06 16.66
CA ILE A 233 -14.97 -8.53 15.38
C ILE A 233 -15.56 -9.38 14.24
N PRO A 234 -16.22 -8.77 13.24
CA PRO A 234 -16.87 -9.53 12.18
C PRO A 234 -15.84 -10.26 11.31
N GLU A 235 -16.17 -11.49 10.92
CA GLU A 235 -15.39 -12.20 9.90
C GLU A 235 -15.60 -11.55 8.54
N LEU A 236 -14.49 -11.19 7.87
CA LEU A 236 -14.55 -10.64 6.53
C LEU A 236 -15.01 -11.73 5.54
N PRO A 237 -15.97 -11.43 4.65
CA PRO A 237 -16.47 -12.41 3.71
C PRO A 237 -15.37 -12.86 2.76
N LYS A 238 -15.31 -14.17 2.49
CA LYS A 238 -14.46 -14.70 1.42
C LYS A 238 -14.89 -14.08 0.10
N ARG A 239 -13.90 -13.65 -0.70
CA ARG A 239 -14.15 -13.07 -2.02
C ARG A 239 -14.01 -14.13 -3.09
N GLU A 240 -14.75 -13.97 -4.17
CA GLU A 240 -14.49 -14.71 -5.40
C GLU A 240 -13.37 -14.01 -6.19
N PRO A 241 -12.53 -14.77 -6.93
CA PRO A 241 -11.56 -14.20 -7.86
C PRO A 241 -12.23 -13.23 -8.85
N ALA A 242 -11.76 -11.99 -8.90
CA ALA A 242 -12.18 -11.06 -9.94
C ALA A 242 -11.71 -11.56 -11.32
N LYS A 243 -12.50 -11.28 -12.36
CA LYS A 243 -12.14 -11.62 -13.74
C LYS A 243 -10.96 -10.77 -14.21
N ASP A 244 -9.99 -11.41 -14.86
CA ASP A 244 -8.89 -10.73 -15.52
C ASP A 244 -9.28 -10.36 -16.97
N GLU A 245 -9.74 -9.11 -17.16
CA GLU A 245 -10.21 -8.64 -18.46
C GLU A 245 -9.12 -8.60 -19.53
N ILE A 246 -7.84 -8.43 -19.16
CA ILE A 246 -6.75 -8.39 -20.13
C ILE A 246 -6.39 -9.80 -20.63
N LEU A 247 -6.44 -10.80 -19.77
CA LEU A 247 -6.26 -12.20 -20.19
C LEU A 247 -7.46 -12.71 -21.00
N VAL A 248 -8.68 -12.27 -20.68
CA VAL A 248 -9.86 -12.56 -21.52
C VAL A 248 -9.74 -11.93 -22.91
N ALA A 249 -9.26 -10.69 -22.98
CA ALA A 249 -8.98 -10.03 -24.26
C ALA A 249 -7.86 -10.74 -25.03
N LEU A 250 -6.82 -11.22 -24.34
CA LEU A 250 -5.71 -11.95 -24.95
C LEU A 250 -6.19 -13.24 -25.60
N GLU A 251 -7.03 -14.01 -24.92
CA GLU A 251 -7.58 -15.25 -25.46
C GLU A 251 -8.47 -14.99 -26.68
N ALA A 252 -9.28 -13.92 -26.64
CA ALA A 252 -10.07 -13.51 -27.81
C ALA A 252 -9.17 -13.11 -28.99
N ALA A 253 -8.09 -12.38 -28.76
CA ALA A 253 -7.16 -11.95 -29.80
C ALA A 253 -6.36 -13.13 -30.40
N ARG A 254 -5.93 -14.10 -29.57
CA ARG A 254 -5.32 -15.37 -30.03
C ARG A 254 -6.25 -16.11 -30.98
N LYS A 255 -7.52 -16.22 -30.60
CA LYS A 255 -8.54 -16.87 -31.42
C LYS A 255 -8.75 -16.15 -32.75
N GLY A 256 -8.89 -14.82 -32.73
CA GLY A 256 -9.03 -14.00 -33.94
C GLY A 256 -7.86 -14.19 -34.93
N ALA A 257 -6.62 -14.12 -34.42
CA ALA A 257 -5.42 -14.37 -35.21
C ALA A 257 -5.32 -15.80 -35.76
N THR A 258 -5.83 -16.80 -35.03
CA THR A 258 -5.84 -18.20 -35.47
C THR A 258 -6.90 -18.48 -36.53
N GLU A 259 -8.09 -17.87 -36.39
CA GLU A 259 -9.19 -18.01 -37.36
C GLU A 259 -8.91 -17.22 -38.64
N SER A 260 -8.17 -16.10 -38.54
CA SER A 260 -7.83 -15.21 -39.65
C SER A 260 -6.32 -14.95 -39.78
N PRO A 261 -5.47 -15.97 -39.97
CA PRO A 261 -4.01 -15.86 -39.87
C PRO A 261 -3.34 -15.09 -41.02
N LYS A 262 -4.11 -14.66 -42.03
CA LYS A 262 -3.66 -13.84 -43.15
C LYS A 262 -4.10 -12.38 -43.03
N GLU A 263 -4.96 -12.06 -42.07
CA GLU A 263 -5.43 -10.70 -41.83
C GLU A 263 -4.44 -10.00 -40.90
N VAL A 264 -3.68 -9.03 -41.44
CA VAL A 264 -2.65 -8.29 -40.69
C VAL A 264 -3.22 -7.69 -39.41
N ALA A 265 -4.41 -7.10 -39.48
CA ALA A 265 -5.05 -6.44 -38.34
C ALA A 265 -5.31 -7.39 -37.15
N GLU A 266 -5.72 -8.63 -37.41
CA GLU A 266 -5.99 -9.63 -36.36
C GLU A 266 -4.68 -10.09 -35.70
N VAL A 267 -3.65 -10.34 -36.50
CA VAL A 267 -2.33 -10.75 -35.98
C VAL A 267 -1.65 -9.61 -35.21
N VAL A 268 -1.79 -8.36 -35.65
CA VAL A 268 -1.31 -7.18 -34.91
C VAL A 268 -2.10 -6.98 -33.62
N ALA A 269 -3.43 -7.18 -33.63
CA ALA A 269 -4.24 -7.10 -32.42
C ALA A 269 -3.80 -8.14 -31.39
N HIS A 270 -3.49 -9.36 -31.80
CA HIS A 270 -2.90 -10.37 -30.93
C HIS A 270 -1.57 -9.90 -30.34
N ALA A 271 -0.65 -9.39 -31.16
CA ALA A 271 0.62 -8.84 -30.68
C ALA A 271 0.43 -7.71 -29.65
N ARG A 272 -0.49 -6.78 -29.91
CA ARG A 272 -0.81 -5.64 -29.04
C ARG A 272 -1.36 -6.08 -27.69
N ILE A 273 -2.31 -7.01 -27.67
CA ILE A 273 -2.90 -7.47 -26.42
C ILE A 273 -1.93 -8.35 -25.64
N ALA A 274 -1.12 -9.18 -26.31
CA ALA A 274 -0.04 -9.93 -25.67
C ALA A 274 0.99 -8.98 -25.03
N TRP A 275 1.34 -7.88 -25.72
CA TRP A 275 2.19 -6.83 -25.16
C TRP A 275 1.57 -6.20 -23.92
N ALA A 276 0.30 -5.78 -24.01
CA ALA A 276 -0.41 -5.18 -22.89
C ALA A 276 -0.51 -6.13 -21.68
N ALA A 277 -0.67 -7.43 -21.93
CA ALA A 277 -0.68 -8.49 -20.92
C ALA A 277 0.72 -8.84 -20.37
N ALA A 278 1.79 -8.23 -20.89
CA ALA A 278 3.19 -8.55 -20.58
C ALA A 278 3.64 -9.97 -20.99
N HIS A 279 2.95 -10.60 -21.94
CA HIS A 279 3.37 -11.85 -22.59
C HIS A 279 4.36 -11.53 -23.72
N PHE A 280 5.57 -11.10 -23.36
CA PHE A 280 6.50 -10.46 -24.30
C PHE A 280 7.00 -11.37 -25.43
N GLU A 281 7.25 -12.65 -25.17
CA GLU A 281 7.64 -13.64 -26.18
C GLU A 281 6.49 -13.85 -27.18
N GLU A 282 5.28 -14.03 -26.68
CA GLU A 282 4.07 -14.19 -27.49
C GLU A 282 3.82 -12.95 -28.35
N ALA A 283 3.98 -11.75 -27.76
CA ALA A 283 3.89 -10.48 -28.47
C ALA A 283 4.93 -10.38 -29.58
N ALA A 284 6.17 -10.80 -29.33
CA ALA A 284 7.24 -10.80 -30.31
C ALA A 284 7.00 -11.80 -31.45
N GLU A 285 6.44 -12.97 -31.14
CA GLU A 285 6.08 -13.99 -32.12
C GLU A 285 4.92 -13.52 -33.02
N ALA A 286 3.85 -12.99 -32.42
CA ALA A 286 2.72 -12.44 -33.16
C ALA A 286 3.15 -11.23 -34.02
N ALA A 287 3.96 -10.31 -33.47
CA ALA A 287 4.53 -9.20 -34.25
C ALA A 287 5.39 -9.70 -35.41
N SER A 288 6.23 -10.71 -35.19
CA SER A 288 7.01 -11.33 -36.26
C SER A 288 6.14 -11.99 -37.33
N ALA A 289 5.01 -12.58 -36.95
CA ALA A 289 4.03 -13.13 -37.89
C ALA A 289 3.35 -12.03 -38.71
N ALA A 290 2.93 -10.92 -38.07
CA ALA A 290 2.38 -9.77 -38.77
C ALA A 290 3.38 -9.20 -39.80
N LEU A 291 4.67 -9.12 -39.45
CA LEU A 291 5.73 -8.63 -40.34
C LEU A 291 6.03 -9.54 -41.54
N LYS A 292 5.58 -10.80 -41.52
CA LYS A 292 5.63 -11.68 -42.71
C LYS A 292 4.50 -11.36 -43.69
N LEU A 293 3.39 -10.80 -43.21
CA LEU A 293 2.24 -10.39 -44.02
C LEU A 293 2.43 -8.95 -44.54
N ASP A 294 2.87 -8.04 -43.68
CA ASP A 294 3.26 -6.67 -44.03
C ASP A 294 4.58 -6.29 -43.34
N ALA A 295 5.66 -6.25 -44.11
CA ALA A 295 7.00 -5.96 -43.60
C ALA A 295 7.19 -4.52 -43.07
N LYS A 296 6.24 -3.61 -43.34
CA LYS A 296 6.24 -2.20 -42.92
C LYS A 296 5.21 -1.88 -41.84
N GLU A 297 4.50 -2.88 -41.32
CA GLU A 297 3.53 -2.64 -40.25
C GLU A 297 4.25 -2.04 -39.02
N SER A 298 3.88 -0.80 -38.70
CA SER A 298 4.67 0.06 -37.81
C SER A 298 4.56 -0.34 -36.35
N GLU A 299 3.41 -0.85 -35.94
CA GLU A 299 3.15 -1.27 -34.57
C GLU A 299 3.84 -2.60 -34.28
N ALA A 300 3.76 -3.57 -35.18
CA ALA A 300 4.48 -4.83 -35.09
C ALA A 300 6.01 -4.61 -35.06
N LEU A 301 6.53 -3.65 -35.85
CA LEU A 301 7.94 -3.25 -35.77
C LEU A 301 8.29 -2.68 -34.39
N TRP A 302 7.42 -1.84 -33.81
CA TRP A 302 7.64 -1.27 -32.49
C TRP A 302 7.58 -2.35 -31.38
N ILE A 303 6.55 -3.19 -31.35
CA ILE A 303 6.39 -4.28 -30.38
C ILE A 303 7.59 -5.22 -30.43
N LEU A 304 7.98 -5.69 -31.63
CA LEU A 304 9.11 -6.59 -31.79
C LEU A 304 10.42 -5.94 -31.31
N ALA A 305 10.66 -4.67 -31.64
CA ALA A 305 11.83 -3.95 -31.18
C ALA A 305 11.86 -3.81 -29.65
N ARG A 306 10.73 -3.44 -29.01
CA ARG A 306 10.65 -3.32 -27.56
C ARG A 306 10.86 -4.65 -26.86
N ALA A 307 10.19 -5.71 -27.29
CA ALA A 307 10.38 -7.04 -26.73
C ALA A 307 11.84 -7.49 -26.84
N GLN A 308 12.51 -7.22 -27.97
CA GLN A 308 13.94 -7.50 -28.13
C GLN A 308 14.82 -6.69 -27.17
N VAL A 309 14.50 -5.42 -26.87
CA VAL A 309 15.22 -4.65 -25.84
C VAL A 309 15.05 -5.27 -24.46
N LEU A 310 13.81 -5.56 -24.07
CA LEU A 310 13.47 -6.17 -22.78
C LEU A 310 14.18 -7.52 -22.53
N MET A 311 14.30 -8.33 -23.59
CA MET A 311 14.99 -9.63 -23.60
C MET A 311 16.52 -9.52 -23.79
N GLY A 312 17.10 -8.31 -23.81
CA GLY A 312 18.55 -8.13 -24.01
C GLY A 312 19.07 -8.43 -25.42
N ARG A 313 18.21 -8.60 -26.42
CA ARG A 313 18.56 -8.87 -27.82
C ARG A 313 18.89 -7.58 -28.57
N TRP A 314 19.85 -6.81 -28.06
CA TRP A 314 20.12 -5.43 -28.49
C TRP A 314 20.48 -5.30 -29.97
N LYS A 315 21.24 -6.25 -30.53
CA LYS A 315 21.64 -6.24 -31.94
C LYS A 315 20.44 -6.41 -32.87
N ASP A 316 19.49 -7.26 -32.48
CA ASP A 316 18.27 -7.47 -33.26
C ASP A 316 17.31 -6.29 -33.09
N ALA A 317 17.19 -5.76 -31.87
CA ALA A 317 16.44 -4.54 -31.59
C ALA A 317 16.89 -3.37 -32.48
N GLN A 318 18.20 -3.11 -32.59
CA GLN A 318 18.72 -2.04 -33.46
C GLN A 318 18.31 -2.22 -34.94
N LYS A 319 18.41 -3.44 -35.48
CA LYS A 319 17.97 -3.74 -36.86
C LYS A 319 16.47 -3.52 -37.02
N THR A 320 15.66 -3.93 -36.05
CA THR A 320 14.21 -3.74 -36.07
C THR A 320 13.87 -2.26 -35.98
N LEU A 321 14.55 -1.47 -35.14
CA LEU A 321 14.37 -0.02 -35.03
C LEU A 321 14.73 0.72 -36.31
N GLU A 322 15.78 0.30 -37.03
CA GLU A 322 16.11 0.85 -38.35
C GLU A 322 15.00 0.59 -39.38
N ARG A 323 14.37 -0.60 -39.33
CA ARG A 323 13.19 -0.91 -40.15
C ARG A 323 11.99 -0.05 -39.74
N ALA A 324 11.74 0.11 -38.44
CA ALA A 324 10.68 0.94 -37.90
C ALA A 324 10.83 2.41 -38.34
N ALA A 325 12.04 2.95 -38.31
CA ALA A 325 12.35 4.28 -38.80
C ALA A 325 11.99 4.44 -40.29
N LYS A 326 12.36 3.46 -41.13
CA LYS A 326 12.02 3.44 -42.57
C LYS A 326 10.53 3.26 -42.83
N ALA A 327 9.80 2.66 -41.89
CA ALA A 327 8.35 2.50 -41.94
C ALA A 327 7.58 3.73 -41.42
N GLY A 328 8.27 4.77 -40.96
CA GLY A 328 7.64 6.02 -40.51
C GLY A 328 7.22 6.03 -39.04
N LEU A 329 7.74 5.11 -38.22
CA LEU A 329 7.55 5.18 -36.77
C LEU A 329 8.15 6.49 -36.23
N ARG A 330 7.45 7.10 -35.26
CA ARG A 330 7.86 8.37 -34.64
C ARG A 330 9.32 8.35 -34.18
N PRO A 331 10.16 9.33 -34.57
CA PRO A 331 11.58 9.38 -34.20
C PRO A 331 11.83 9.34 -32.70
N GLU A 332 10.96 9.94 -31.90
CA GLU A 332 11.08 10.03 -30.44
C GLU A 332 10.96 8.65 -29.79
N LEU A 333 10.04 7.80 -30.29
CA LEU A 333 9.89 6.43 -29.82
C LEU A 333 11.14 5.61 -30.11
N ILE A 334 11.72 5.77 -31.31
CA ILE A 334 12.96 5.09 -31.70
C ILE A 334 14.14 5.59 -30.85
N ALA A 335 14.21 6.89 -30.61
CA ALA A 335 15.26 7.52 -29.81
C ALA A 335 15.22 7.01 -28.36
N ALA A 336 14.03 6.91 -27.75
CA ALA A 336 13.87 6.31 -26.41
C ALA A 336 14.46 4.89 -26.35
N GLN A 337 14.24 4.07 -27.38
CA GLN A 337 14.80 2.72 -27.42
C GLN A 337 16.31 2.68 -27.54
N ARG A 338 16.86 3.57 -28.36
CA ARG A 338 18.30 3.70 -28.51
C ARG A 338 18.96 4.17 -27.22
N ALA A 339 18.29 5.03 -26.44
CA ALA A 339 18.77 5.45 -25.13
C ALA A 339 18.91 4.25 -24.18
N TRP A 340 17.90 3.38 -24.08
CA TRP A 340 17.96 2.20 -23.20
C TRP A 340 19.00 1.18 -23.67
N ILE A 341 19.08 0.90 -24.97
CA ILE A 341 20.14 0.05 -25.53
C ILE A 341 21.53 0.61 -25.20
N ALA A 342 21.74 1.92 -25.37
CA ALA A 342 23.02 2.56 -25.07
C ALA A 342 23.34 2.51 -23.56
N SER A 343 22.34 2.65 -22.69
CA SER A 343 22.52 2.60 -21.23
C SER A 343 22.97 1.21 -20.78
N HIS A 344 22.35 0.14 -21.30
CA HIS A 344 22.81 -1.23 -21.04
C HIS A 344 24.20 -1.53 -21.59
N ASN A 345 24.59 -0.91 -22.72
CA ASN A 345 25.94 -1.02 -23.27
C ASN A 345 26.96 -0.07 -22.62
N ARG A 346 26.56 0.72 -21.61
CA ARG A 346 27.40 1.70 -20.91
C ARG A 346 27.96 2.81 -21.82
N ASP A 347 27.30 3.08 -22.94
CA ASP A 347 27.62 4.20 -23.82
C ASP A 347 26.81 5.44 -23.43
N TYR A 348 27.20 6.08 -22.33
CA TYR A 348 26.47 7.22 -21.77
C TYR A 348 26.43 8.45 -22.70
N ALA A 349 27.39 8.58 -23.61
CA ALA A 349 27.36 9.63 -24.62
C ALA A 349 26.23 9.38 -25.63
N ALA A 350 26.05 8.14 -26.08
CA ALA A 350 24.93 7.76 -26.92
C ALA A 350 23.59 7.83 -26.17
N VAL A 351 23.54 7.53 -24.87
CA VAL A 351 22.33 7.73 -24.04
C VAL A 351 21.90 9.19 -24.07
N ALA A 352 22.79 10.11 -23.71
CA ALA A 352 22.48 11.53 -23.67
C ALA A 352 21.97 12.05 -25.02
N LYS A 353 22.67 11.69 -26.11
CA LYS A 353 22.28 12.05 -27.47
C LYS A 353 20.89 11.51 -27.86
N ALA A 354 20.59 10.27 -27.47
CA ALA A 354 19.30 9.67 -27.77
C ALA A 354 18.18 10.31 -26.95
N LEU A 355 18.42 10.61 -25.66
CA LEU A 355 17.45 11.31 -24.81
C LEU A 355 17.14 12.73 -25.31
N ASP A 356 18.14 13.48 -25.79
CA ASP A 356 17.90 14.79 -26.40
C ASP A 356 16.91 14.73 -27.57
N ALA A 357 16.94 13.63 -28.34
CA ALA A 357 16.04 13.42 -29.47
C ALA A 357 14.62 12.98 -29.06
N THR A 358 14.34 12.78 -27.77
CA THR A 358 13.00 12.46 -27.26
C THR A 358 12.21 13.69 -26.81
N GLY A 359 12.87 14.86 -26.69
CA GLY A 359 12.24 16.14 -26.33
C GLY A 359 12.78 16.76 -25.03
N GLU A 360 12.39 18.02 -24.77
CA GLU A 360 12.92 18.84 -23.66
C GLU A 360 12.66 18.25 -22.27
N GLY A 361 11.59 17.46 -22.10
CA GLY A 361 11.28 16.79 -20.83
C GLY A 361 12.37 15.84 -20.35
N ASN A 362 13.20 15.31 -21.25
CA ASN A 362 14.33 14.42 -20.92
C ASN A 362 15.68 15.16 -20.84
N ALA A 363 15.71 16.48 -21.00
CA ALA A 363 16.95 17.27 -20.93
C ALA A 363 17.71 17.11 -19.59
N PRO A 364 17.04 17.07 -18.41
CA PRO A 364 17.73 16.81 -17.14
C PRO A 364 18.42 15.45 -17.10
N LEU A 365 17.72 14.39 -17.53
CA LEU A 365 18.27 13.04 -17.60
C LEU A 365 19.42 12.95 -18.62
N ALA A 366 19.28 13.58 -19.78
CA ALA A 366 20.35 13.67 -20.76
C ALA A 366 21.59 14.38 -20.19
N ALA A 367 21.40 15.49 -19.46
CA ALA A 367 22.48 16.21 -18.79
C ALA A 367 23.21 15.34 -17.76
N GLN A 368 22.48 14.57 -16.95
CA GLN A 368 23.07 13.60 -16.02
C GLN A 368 23.99 12.62 -16.75
N TYR A 369 23.53 11.97 -17.83
CA TYR A 369 24.35 11.02 -18.59
C TYR A 369 25.58 11.65 -19.25
N ARG A 370 25.51 12.93 -19.67
CA ARG A 370 26.70 13.64 -20.19
C ARG A 370 27.80 13.74 -19.14
N THR A 371 27.46 13.82 -17.86
CA THR A 371 28.47 13.88 -16.79
C THR A 371 29.28 12.58 -16.65
N PHE A 372 28.78 11.47 -17.21
CA PHE A 372 29.43 10.15 -17.21
C PHE A 372 30.10 9.80 -18.55
N ALA A 373 29.92 10.62 -19.59
CA ALA A 373 30.43 10.35 -20.93
C ALA A 373 31.95 10.15 -20.95
N GLY A 374 32.40 9.11 -21.68
CA GLY A 374 33.82 8.76 -21.81
C GLY A 374 34.43 8.03 -20.59
N LYS A 375 33.61 7.68 -19.59
CA LYS A 375 34.02 6.95 -18.38
C LYS A 375 33.12 5.73 -18.16
N PRO A 376 33.17 4.70 -19.02
CA PRO A 376 32.34 3.52 -18.86
C PRO A 376 32.71 2.75 -17.59
N LEU A 377 31.76 1.98 -17.07
CA LEU A 377 32.01 1.01 -16.00
C LEU A 377 33.00 -0.05 -16.49
N VAL A 378 34.09 -0.25 -15.74
CA VAL A 378 35.12 -1.25 -16.06
C VAL A 378 35.31 -2.17 -14.88
N VAL A 379 35.13 -3.47 -15.11
CA VAL A 379 35.38 -4.52 -14.11
C VAL A 379 36.80 -5.04 -14.24
N SER A 380 37.47 -5.18 -13.12
CA SER A 380 38.67 -6.01 -12.94
C SER A 380 38.46 -6.97 -11.79
N MET A 381 38.91 -8.22 -11.95
CA MET A 381 38.80 -9.25 -10.90
C MET A 381 40.20 -9.79 -10.59
N ALA A 382 40.49 -9.99 -9.30
CA ALA A 382 41.70 -10.65 -8.84
C ALA A 382 41.65 -12.17 -9.13
N GLY A 383 42.76 -12.88 -8.84
CA GLY A 383 42.83 -14.34 -8.98
C GLY A 383 42.69 -14.85 -10.42
N ASP A 384 41.86 -15.87 -10.63
CA ASP A 384 41.57 -16.43 -11.96
C ASP A 384 40.78 -15.46 -12.86
N GLY A 385 40.29 -14.37 -12.27
CA GLY A 385 39.55 -13.29 -12.90
C GLY A 385 38.11 -13.67 -13.28
N CYS A 386 37.56 -14.75 -12.70
CA CYS A 386 36.25 -15.27 -13.05
C CYS A 386 35.23 -15.27 -11.92
N THR A 387 35.63 -15.58 -10.69
CA THR A 387 34.69 -15.66 -9.56
C THR A 387 35.19 -14.88 -8.35
N SER A 388 34.27 -14.17 -7.69
CA SER A 388 34.48 -13.54 -6.37
C SER A 388 33.43 -14.09 -5.40
N LEU A 389 33.86 -14.52 -4.21
CA LEU A 389 33.00 -15.00 -3.13
C LEU A 389 32.98 -13.97 -2.01
N VAL A 390 31.79 -13.49 -1.65
CA VAL A 390 31.60 -12.40 -0.70
C VAL A 390 30.72 -12.90 0.44
N PRO A 391 31.16 -12.83 1.70
CA PRO A 391 30.33 -13.23 2.84
C PRO A 391 29.09 -12.33 2.98
N LEU A 392 27.92 -12.95 3.14
CA LEU A 392 26.70 -12.24 3.57
C LEU A 392 26.79 -11.99 5.08
N LYS A 393 26.62 -10.74 5.51
CA LYS A 393 26.72 -10.39 6.94
C LYS A 393 25.44 -10.74 7.72
N GLN A 394 24.33 -11.03 7.03
CA GLN A 394 23.04 -11.43 7.63
C GLN A 394 22.30 -12.46 6.76
N ALA A 395 22.84 -13.67 6.62
CA ALA A 395 22.30 -14.68 5.68
C ALA A 395 20.88 -15.21 5.97
N LYS A 396 20.30 -14.88 7.14
CA LYS A 396 18.94 -15.32 7.54
C LYS A 396 17.92 -14.18 7.58
N THR A 397 18.28 -12.98 7.13
CA THR A 397 17.33 -11.88 6.96
C THR A 397 16.91 -11.80 5.50
N THR A 398 15.83 -11.08 5.22
CA THR A 398 15.36 -10.81 3.86
C THR A 398 16.25 -9.81 3.11
N LEU A 399 17.41 -9.42 3.66
CA LEU A 399 18.29 -8.40 3.10
C LEU A 399 19.68 -8.96 2.77
N PRO A 400 20.13 -8.85 1.51
CA PRO A 400 21.42 -9.33 1.07
C PRO A 400 22.47 -8.25 1.39
N LEU A 401 22.95 -8.26 2.64
CA LEU A 401 23.94 -7.30 3.12
C LEU A 401 25.35 -7.82 2.93
N VAL A 402 26.20 -6.99 2.33
CA VAL A 402 27.62 -7.25 2.08
C VAL A 402 28.48 -6.07 2.50
N GLU A 403 29.74 -6.34 2.76
CA GLU A 403 30.74 -5.31 3.01
C GLU A 403 31.48 -5.02 1.70
N ILE A 404 31.63 -3.74 1.39
CA ILE A 404 32.32 -3.23 0.20
C ILE A 404 33.35 -2.19 0.62
N GLU A 405 34.32 -1.92 -0.24
CA GLU A 405 35.26 -0.82 -0.06
C GLU A 405 34.98 0.28 -1.09
N ILE A 406 34.85 1.51 -0.60
CA ILE A 406 34.74 2.71 -1.44
C ILE A 406 35.81 3.71 -1.00
N GLY A 407 36.76 4.01 -1.89
CA GLY A 407 37.82 4.98 -1.60
C GLY A 407 38.64 4.66 -0.34
N GLY A 408 38.91 3.38 -0.08
CA GLY A 408 39.62 2.92 1.12
C GLY A 408 38.79 2.86 2.40
N VAL A 409 37.47 3.10 2.32
CA VAL A 409 36.54 3.01 3.46
C VAL A 409 35.68 1.76 3.30
N GLU A 410 35.67 0.90 4.32
CA GLU A 410 34.75 -0.23 4.41
C GLU A 410 33.34 0.26 4.74
N VAL A 411 32.36 -0.22 3.98
CA VAL A 411 30.97 0.21 4.05
C VAL A 411 30.05 -1.00 3.93
N MET A 412 29.02 -1.04 4.78
CA MET A 412 27.91 -1.99 4.62
C MET A 412 26.98 -1.53 3.50
N ALA A 413 26.75 -2.42 2.54
CA ALA A 413 25.92 -2.19 1.38
C ALA A 413 24.80 -3.23 1.24
N MET A 414 23.66 -2.77 0.74
CA MET A 414 22.51 -3.62 0.39
C MET A 414 22.53 -3.92 -1.12
N ILE A 415 22.31 -5.17 -1.51
CA ILE A 415 22.01 -5.50 -2.92
C ILE A 415 20.53 -5.23 -3.19
N ASP A 416 20.23 -4.37 -4.15
CA ASP A 416 18.86 -3.91 -4.42
C ASP A 416 18.58 -3.82 -5.93
N THR A 417 17.69 -4.67 -6.40
CA THR A 417 17.24 -4.69 -7.80
C THR A 417 16.18 -3.62 -8.11
N GLY A 418 15.64 -2.94 -7.08
CA GLY A 418 14.80 -1.76 -7.22
C GLY A 418 15.58 -0.47 -7.49
N ALA A 419 16.91 -0.47 -7.32
CA ALA A 419 17.77 0.67 -7.61
C ALA A 419 18.43 0.57 -8.98
N ALA A 420 18.52 1.68 -9.72
CA ALA A 420 19.22 1.72 -11.00
C ALA A 420 20.74 1.75 -10.84
N ASP A 421 21.21 2.72 -10.05
CA ASP A 421 22.61 3.00 -9.80
C ASP A 421 23.01 2.62 -8.37
N VAL A 422 24.29 2.80 -8.05
CA VAL A 422 24.74 2.73 -6.67
C VAL A 422 24.22 3.96 -5.92
N ILE A 423 23.63 3.78 -4.74
CA ILE A 423 23.17 4.89 -3.90
C ILE A 423 24.11 5.03 -2.71
N LEU A 424 24.49 6.25 -2.35
CA LEU A 424 25.26 6.58 -1.15
C LEU A 424 24.47 7.53 -0.25
N ASP A 425 24.66 7.44 1.06
CA ASP A 425 24.19 8.51 1.94
C ASP A 425 25.06 9.76 1.78
N ASP A 426 24.46 10.92 2.07
CA ASP A 426 25.09 12.22 1.90
C ASP A 426 26.30 12.43 2.84
N GLU A 427 26.32 11.79 4.01
CA GLU A 427 27.47 11.83 4.93
C GLU A 427 28.67 11.07 4.36
N LEU A 428 28.45 9.93 3.72
CA LEU A 428 29.48 9.08 3.11
C LEU A 428 30.00 9.76 1.87
N ALA A 429 29.12 10.31 1.04
CA ALA A 429 29.50 11.11 -0.12
C ALA A 429 30.39 12.30 0.29
N LYS A 430 30.06 13.00 1.38
CA LYS A 430 30.90 14.09 1.94
C LYS A 430 32.25 13.58 2.44
N GLN A 431 32.27 12.47 3.18
CA GLN A 431 33.50 11.84 3.68
C GLN A 431 34.46 11.48 2.53
N LEU A 432 33.91 10.89 1.46
CA LEU A 432 34.64 10.48 0.26
C LEU A 432 34.89 11.64 -0.72
N LYS A 433 34.37 12.84 -0.42
CA LYS A 433 34.45 14.04 -1.27
C LYS A 433 33.94 13.81 -2.70
N VAL A 434 32.84 13.05 -2.82
CA VAL A 434 32.21 12.77 -4.12
C VAL A 434 31.58 14.06 -4.65
N PRO A 435 31.98 14.57 -5.82
CA PRO A 435 31.37 15.75 -6.40
C PRO A 435 29.95 15.45 -6.89
N VAL A 436 28.97 16.21 -6.41
CA VAL A 436 27.63 16.27 -7.00
C VAL A 436 27.73 17.07 -8.31
N ARG A 437 27.43 16.42 -9.43
CA ARG A 437 27.54 17.00 -10.79
C ARG A 437 26.20 17.51 -11.33
N SER A 438 25.10 16.99 -10.81
CA SER A 438 23.73 17.42 -11.11
C SER A 438 22.79 16.99 -9.98
N THR A 439 21.60 17.57 -9.90
CA THR A 439 20.54 17.14 -8.97
C THR A 439 19.22 16.89 -9.71
N THR A 440 18.38 16.02 -9.17
CA THR A 440 17.00 15.82 -9.62
C THR A 440 16.03 15.85 -8.43
N PRO A 441 14.79 16.36 -8.59
CA PRO A 441 13.81 16.31 -7.52
C PRO A 441 13.39 14.88 -7.16
N LEU A 442 13.26 14.59 -5.86
CA LEU A 442 12.74 13.35 -5.28
C LEU A 442 11.32 13.59 -4.73
N GLY A 443 10.32 12.95 -5.34
CA GLY A 443 8.94 13.02 -4.87
C GLY A 443 8.32 14.43 -4.92
N ARG A 444 7.24 14.65 -4.16
CA ARG A 444 6.50 15.92 -4.11
C ARG A 444 6.94 16.87 -2.99
N GLN A 445 7.78 16.41 -2.06
CA GLN A 445 8.13 17.16 -0.84
C GLN A 445 9.41 18.02 -0.98
N GLY A 446 10.04 18.06 -2.16
CA GLY A 446 11.15 18.97 -2.44
C GLY A 446 12.53 18.46 -2.05
N ASP A 447 12.67 17.19 -1.68
CA ASP A 447 13.97 16.53 -1.55
C ASP A 447 14.66 16.46 -2.92
N GLU A 448 16.00 16.45 -2.95
CA GLU A 448 16.78 16.30 -4.19
C GLU A 448 17.69 15.08 -4.10
N ILE A 449 17.82 14.36 -5.21
CA ILE A 449 18.84 13.34 -5.44
C ILE A 449 20.06 14.05 -6.03
N GLY A 450 21.22 13.92 -5.39
CA GLY A 450 22.49 14.31 -6.00
C GLY A 450 23.02 13.21 -6.92
N HIS A 451 23.59 13.57 -8.06
CA HIS A 451 24.21 12.60 -8.97
C HIS A 451 25.72 12.84 -9.02
N GLY A 452 26.50 11.79 -8.81
CA GLY A 452 27.95 11.83 -8.75
C GLY A 452 28.59 10.64 -9.46
N GLN A 453 29.90 10.52 -9.31
CA GLN A 453 30.64 9.37 -9.82
C GLN A 453 31.82 9.06 -8.92
N LEU A 454 31.91 7.80 -8.49
CA LEU A 454 33.04 7.26 -7.75
C LEU A 454 34.16 6.84 -8.70
N GLU A 455 35.40 6.93 -8.22
CA GLU A 455 36.55 6.38 -8.94
C GLU A 455 36.47 4.85 -9.03
N SER A 456 36.19 4.19 -7.90
CA SER A 456 36.03 2.74 -7.83
C SER A 456 35.24 2.27 -6.62
N ILE A 457 34.65 1.08 -6.75
CA ILE A 457 34.11 0.26 -5.66
C ILE A 457 34.78 -1.11 -5.74
N THR A 458 35.16 -1.67 -4.60
CA THR A 458 35.63 -3.06 -4.49
C THR A 458 34.65 -3.89 -3.67
N ILE A 459 34.32 -5.09 -4.16
CA ILE A 459 33.44 -6.07 -3.52
C ILE A 459 34.07 -7.47 -3.66
N GLY A 460 34.59 -7.99 -2.54
CA GLY A 460 35.48 -9.15 -2.55
C GLY A 460 36.65 -8.94 -3.51
N ASP A 461 36.83 -9.87 -4.45
CA ASP A 461 37.91 -9.83 -5.45
C ASP A 461 37.60 -8.96 -6.68
N ALA A 462 36.42 -8.33 -6.74
CA ALA A 462 35.99 -7.54 -7.89
C ALA A 462 36.14 -6.03 -7.61
N THR A 463 36.85 -5.31 -8.47
CA THR A 463 36.91 -3.85 -8.48
C THR A 463 36.23 -3.31 -9.73
N VAL A 464 35.28 -2.39 -9.55
CA VAL A 464 34.58 -1.70 -10.63
C VAL A 464 34.97 -0.23 -10.62
N LYS A 465 35.39 0.31 -11.76
CA LYS A 465 35.81 1.71 -11.91
C LYS A 465 34.74 2.58 -12.56
N SER A 466 34.81 3.89 -12.31
CA SER A 466 33.96 4.93 -12.90
C SER A 466 32.47 4.76 -12.59
N VAL A 467 32.15 4.42 -11.33
CA VAL A 467 30.80 4.02 -10.91
C VAL A 467 29.89 5.24 -10.76
N PRO A 468 28.82 5.39 -11.56
CA PRO A 468 27.79 6.40 -11.31
C PRO A 468 27.14 6.16 -9.97
N VAL A 469 26.89 7.24 -9.22
CA VAL A 469 26.20 7.16 -7.94
C VAL A 469 25.08 8.18 -7.83
N ASP A 470 24.03 7.79 -7.14
CA ASP A 470 23.03 8.69 -6.60
C ASP A 470 23.32 8.94 -5.11
N ILE A 471 23.04 10.15 -4.65
CA ILE A 471 23.34 10.62 -3.30
C ILE A 471 22.02 11.04 -2.68
N PHE A 472 21.61 10.29 -1.68
CA PHE A 472 20.35 10.47 -0.96
C PHE A 472 20.65 11.02 0.43
N SER A 473 19.67 11.67 1.05
CA SER A 473 19.82 12.04 2.46
C SER A 473 19.98 10.78 3.32
N THR A 474 20.78 10.87 4.39
CA THR A 474 20.96 9.77 5.35
C THR A 474 19.61 9.29 5.92
N GLY A 475 18.65 10.21 6.14
CA GLY A 475 17.30 9.86 6.58
C GLY A 475 16.53 9.03 5.54
N THR A 476 16.67 9.34 4.26
CA THR A 476 16.03 8.59 3.17
C THR A 476 16.60 7.18 3.05
N ILE A 477 17.93 7.00 3.13
CA ILE A 477 18.54 5.67 3.13
C ILE A 477 18.14 4.87 4.38
N ALA A 478 18.11 5.50 5.55
CA ALA A 478 17.65 4.86 6.78
C ALA A 478 16.18 4.40 6.69
N ALA A 479 15.32 5.18 6.03
CA ALA A 479 13.94 4.79 5.77
C ALA A 479 13.85 3.62 4.76
N MET A 480 14.67 3.63 3.71
CA MET A 480 14.74 2.55 2.71
C MET A 480 15.30 1.24 3.29
N SER A 481 16.24 1.34 4.24
CA SER A 481 16.91 0.19 4.85
C SER A 481 16.23 -0.36 6.12
N ALA A 482 15.10 0.26 6.53
CA ALA A 482 14.45 0.18 7.84
C ALA A 482 15.42 0.31 9.03
N SER A 483 14.91 0.71 10.19
CA SER A 483 15.71 0.98 11.40
C SER A 483 16.60 -0.17 11.90
N GLU A 484 16.46 -1.37 11.34
CA GLU A 484 17.23 -2.59 11.62
C GLU A 484 18.70 -2.48 11.18
N SER A 485 19.06 -1.54 10.30
CA SER A 485 20.45 -1.33 9.91
C SER A 485 20.80 0.15 9.73
N LYS A 486 20.96 0.87 10.84
CA LYS A 486 21.66 2.17 10.88
C LYS A 486 23.08 2.14 10.30
N SER A 487 23.56 0.96 9.90
CA SER A 487 24.89 0.73 9.32
C SER A 487 24.90 0.71 7.79
N VAL A 488 23.75 0.54 7.10
CA VAL A 488 23.72 0.56 5.63
C VAL A 488 23.89 1.98 5.14
N ARG A 489 25.01 2.22 4.45
CA ARG A 489 25.38 3.54 3.91
C ARG A 489 25.50 3.55 2.39
N ALA A 490 25.29 2.39 1.77
CA ALA A 490 25.31 2.21 0.33
C ALA A 490 24.27 1.19 -0.15
N VAL A 491 23.78 1.38 -1.37
CA VAL A 491 22.93 0.41 -2.10
C VAL A 491 23.60 0.08 -3.42
N ILE A 492 23.63 -1.20 -3.81
CA ILE A 492 24.18 -1.66 -5.09
C ILE A 492 23.02 -1.98 -6.03
N GLY A 493 22.79 -1.08 -6.99
CA GLY A 493 21.75 -1.19 -8.00
C GLY A 493 22.11 -2.00 -9.24
N VAL A 494 21.10 -2.20 -10.10
CA VAL A 494 21.14 -3.09 -11.28
C VAL A 494 22.25 -2.76 -12.26
N ARG A 495 22.60 -1.48 -12.47
CA ARG A 495 23.66 -1.11 -13.43
C ARG A 495 25.03 -1.65 -13.03
N PHE A 496 25.28 -1.74 -11.73
CA PHE A 496 26.47 -2.39 -11.19
C PHE A 496 26.34 -3.92 -11.28
N LEU A 497 25.19 -4.46 -10.87
CA LEU A 497 24.93 -5.91 -10.82
C LEU A 497 24.98 -6.57 -12.21
N GLU A 498 24.50 -5.90 -13.25
CA GLU A 498 24.52 -6.34 -14.66
C GLU A 498 25.92 -6.65 -15.20
N LEU A 499 26.97 -6.20 -14.52
CA LEU A 499 28.35 -6.53 -14.86
C LEU A 499 28.72 -7.97 -14.51
N PHE A 500 27.90 -8.64 -13.71
CA PHE A 500 28.15 -9.97 -13.16
C PHE A 500 26.93 -10.89 -13.38
N GLN A 501 27.15 -12.19 -13.28
CA GLN A 501 26.10 -13.10 -12.83
C GLN A 501 26.15 -13.11 -11.30
N VAL A 502 25.00 -12.90 -10.67
CA VAL A 502 24.90 -12.62 -9.22
C VAL A 502 24.15 -13.77 -8.58
N THR A 503 24.79 -14.48 -7.65
CA THR A 503 24.14 -15.56 -6.88
C THR A 503 24.12 -15.21 -5.41
N VAL A 504 22.96 -15.27 -4.78
CA VAL A 504 22.84 -15.23 -3.32
C VAL A 504 22.45 -16.61 -2.84
N ASP A 505 23.25 -17.13 -1.91
CA ASP A 505 23.05 -18.41 -1.27
C ASP A 505 22.94 -18.22 0.26
N PRO A 506 21.70 -18.23 0.79
CA PRO A 506 21.46 -18.13 2.22
C PRO A 506 22.03 -19.29 3.04
N ASP A 507 22.03 -20.51 2.50
CA ASP A 507 22.49 -21.71 3.22
C ASP A 507 24.01 -21.67 3.41
N SER A 508 24.77 -21.25 2.40
CA SER A 508 26.22 -21.05 2.52
C SER A 508 26.62 -19.67 3.06
N SER A 509 25.66 -18.75 3.23
CA SER A 509 25.90 -17.36 3.63
C SER A 509 26.83 -16.59 2.67
N THR A 510 26.70 -16.82 1.37
CA THR A 510 27.59 -16.21 0.37
C THR A 510 26.84 -15.52 -0.77
N LEU A 511 27.37 -14.37 -1.19
CA LEU A 511 27.14 -13.75 -2.48
C LEU A 511 28.27 -14.17 -3.42
N THR A 512 27.94 -14.77 -4.56
CA THR A 512 28.90 -15.10 -5.62
C THR A 512 28.72 -14.15 -6.80
N LEU A 513 29.81 -13.52 -7.23
CA LEU A 513 29.86 -12.69 -8.43
C LEU A 513 30.73 -13.38 -9.47
N VAL A 514 30.16 -13.64 -10.65
CA VAL A 514 30.89 -14.20 -11.79
C VAL A 514 31.00 -13.13 -12.88
N ASN A 515 32.19 -12.89 -13.42
CA ASN A 515 32.40 -11.90 -14.46
C ASN A 515 31.73 -12.33 -15.78
N ALA A 516 30.57 -11.74 -16.07
CA ALA A 516 29.72 -12.13 -17.21
C ALA A 516 30.29 -11.67 -18.56
N ALA A 517 31.10 -10.60 -18.57
CA ALA A 517 31.67 -10.05 -19.80
C ALA A 517 32.91 -10.83 -20.28
N ALA A 518 33.55 -11.61 -19.41
CA ALA A 518 34.79 -12.32 -19.73
C ALA A 518 34.50 -13.70 -20.37
N PRO A 519 34.84 -13.93 -21.67
CA PRO A 519 34.52 -15.19 -22.35
C PRO A 519 35.13 -16.43 -21.70
N LYS A 520 36.29 -16.28 -21.04
CA LYS A 520 36.97 -17.36 -20.30
C LYS A 520 36.16 -17.88 -19.10
N CYS A 521 35.18 -17.12 -18.60
CA CYS A 521 34.42 -17.46 -17.40
C CYS A 521 33.14 -18.24 -17.70
N LYS A 522 32.93 -18.69 -18.94
CA LYS A 522 31.75 -19.48 -19.35
C LYS A 522 31.48 -20.69 -18.43
N LYS A 523 32.51 -21.43 -18.02
CA LYS A 523 32.35 -22.58 -17.11
C LYS A 523 31.83 -22.17 -15.73
N ALA A 524 32.29 -21.04 -15.20
CA ALA A 524 31.84 -20.52 -13.91
C ALA A 524 30.40 -20.00 -13.99
N LEU A 525 30.01 -19.41 -15.12
CA LEU A 525 28.63 -19.00 -15.39
C LEU A 525 27.69 -20.22 -15.43
N GLU A 526 28.06 -21.27 -16.17
CA GLU A 526 27.29 -22.52 -16.26
C GLU A 526 27.15 -23.22 -14.91
N ALA A 527 28.21 -23.22 -14.09
CA ALA A 527 28.20 -23.86 -12.78
C ALA A 527 27.21 -23.22 -11.78
N ASN A 528 26.83 -21.95 -11.97
CA ASN A 528 25.90 -21.28 -11.07
C ASN A 528 24.43 -21.35 -11.54
N ARG A 529 24.17 -21.85 -12.75
CA ARG A 529 22.83 -22.02 -13.35
C ARG A 529 22.16 -23.30 -12.84
N GLU A 530 21.86 -23.33 -11.55
CA GLU A 530 21.31 -24.50 -10.87
C GLU A 530 19.82 -24.37 -10.58
N GLY A 531 19.10 -25.50 -10.68
CA GLY A 531 17.68 -25.58 -10.35
C GLY A 531 16.74 -25.12 -11.47
N SER A 532 15.52 -24.74 -11.09
CA SER A 532 14.50 -24.25 -12.03
C SER A 532 14.86 -22.86 -12.54
N SER A 533 14.42 -22.49 -13.74
CA SER A 533 14.73 -21.18 -14.31
C SER A 533 13.50 -20.45 -14.84
N VAL A 534 13.42 -19.15 -14.53
CA VAL A 534 12.32 -18.27 -14.93
C VAL A 534 12.89 -17.12 -15.75
N PRO A 535 12.30 -16.76 -16.90
CA PRO A 535 12.71 -15.59 -17.64
C PRO A 535 12.42 -14.31 -16.84
N PHE A 536 13.21 -13.28 -17.07
CA PHE A 536 12.91 -11.92 -16.63
C PHE A 536 13.15 -10.93 -17.75
N TRP A 537 12.55 -9.75 -17.61
CA TRP A 537 12.68 -8.66 -18.57
C TRP A 537 13.21 -7.44 -17.85
N ILE A 538 14.13 -6.70 -18.47
CA ILE A 538 14.54 -5.40 -17.92
C ILE A 538 13.95 -4.28 -18.74
N HIS A 539 13.11 -3.50 -18.07
CA HIS A 539 12.48 -2.34 -18.62
C HIS A 539 13.24 -1.07 -18.22
N GLU A 540 13.40 -0.17 -19.20
CA GLU A 540 14.17 1.07 -19.11
C GLU A 540 15.64 0.84 -18.69
N THR A 541 15.98 1.14 -17.45
CA THR A 541 17.37 1.07 -16.96
C THR A 541 17.60 -0.04 -15.94
N HIS A 542 16.57 -0.50 -15.25
CA HIS A 542 16.74 -1.37 -14.08
C HIS A 542 15.52 -2.17 -13.64
N PHE A 543 14.30 -1.85 -14.08
CA PHE A 543 13.11 -2.55 -13.61
C PHE A 543 13.11 -3.99 -14.10
N ILE A 544 13.47 -4.94 -13.23
CA ILE A 544 13.45 -6.37 -13.49
C ILE A 544 12.03 -6.88 -13.28
N TYR A 545 11.32 -7.14 -14.36
CA TYR A 545 9.99 -7.72 -14.32
C TYR A 545 10.04 -9.24 -14.45
N VAL A 546 9.14 -9.89 -13.72
CA VAL A 546 8.96 -11.33 -13.77
C VAL A 546 7.48 -11.71 -13.72
N MET A 547 7.17 -12.87 -14.29
CA MET A 547 5.85 -13.50 -14.16
C MET A 547 5.74 -14.28 -12.84
N ALA A 548 4.64 -14.07 -12.12
CA ALA A 548 4.27 -14.85 -10.95
C ALA A 548 2.74 -15.02 -10.89
N ALA A 549 2.26 -15.93 -10.04
CA ALA A 549 0.84 -16.08 -9.77
C ALA A 549 0.55 -16.06 -8.27
N MET A 550 -0.37 -15.18 -7.85
CA MET A 550 -0.88 -15.10 -6.48
C MET A 550 -2.18 -15.90 -6.38
N ASN A 551 -2.22 -16.95 -5.57
CA ASN A 551 -3.38 -17.85 -5.45
C ASN A 551 -3.88 -18.34 -6.83
N GLY A 552 -2.95 -18.59 -7.76
CA GLY A 552 -3.26 -18.99 -9.14
C GLY A 552 -3.60 -17.85 -10.11
N ALA A 553 -3.75 -16.60 -9.63
CA ALA A 553 -3.95 -15.44 -10.48
C ALA A 553 -2.62 -14.86 -10.97
N GLU A 554 -2.40 -14.91 -12.28
CA GLU A 554 -1.19 -14.43 -12.94
C GLU A 554 -1.02 -12.90 -12.87
N GLY A 555 0.23 -12.43 -12.73
CA GLY A 555 0.57 -11.02 -12.81
C GLY A 555 2.06 -10.75 -13.03
N LEU A 556 2.35 -9.52 -13.48
CA LEU A 556 3.70 -9.01 -13.73
C LEU A 556 4.19 -8.25 -12.52
N PHE A 557 5.27 -8.72 -11.92
CA PHE A 557 5.82 -8.12 -10.73
C PHE A 557 7.23 -7.62 -10.96
N LEU A 558 7.51 -6.43 -10.44
CA LEU A 558 8.87 -5.92 -10.32
C LEU A 558 9.60 -6.68 -9.21
N LEU A 559 10.70 -7.34 -9.52
CA LEU A 559 11.59 -7.92 -8.52
C LEU A 559 12.42 -6.81 -7.88
N ASN A 560 12.14 -6.51 -6.61
CA ASN A 560 12.85 -5.50 -5.82
C ASN A 560 13.38 -6.15 -4.53
N THR A 561 14.65 -6.51 -4.56
CA THR A 561 15.34 -7.16 -3.45
C THR A 561 15.60 -6.24 -2.24
N GLY A 562 15.38 -4.94 -2.37
CA GLY A 562 15.44 -3.96 -1.27
C GLY A 562 14.13 -3.75 -0.51
N ILE A 563 13.00 -4.37 -0.91
CA ILE A 563 11.73 -4.23 -0.16
C ILE A 563 11.87 -4.85 1.25
N GLN A 564 11.33 -4.14 2.24
CA GLN A 564 11.35 -4.55 3.64
C GLN A 564 9.97 -4.53 4.29
N GLY A 565 9.85 -5.24 5.41
CA GLY A 565 8.62 -5.33 6.21
C GLY A 565 7.53 -6.21 5.61
N VAL A 566 7.61 -6.50 4.31
CA VAL A 566 6.72 -7.38 3.57
C VAL A 566 7.49 -8.16 2.50
N ASP A 567 6.94 -9.29 2.09
CA ASP A 567 7.49 -10.13 1.04
C ASP A 567 7.09 -9.62 -0.34
N MET A 568 5.97 -8.89 -0.43
CA MET A 568 5.48 -8.32 -1.69
C MET A 568 4.50 -7.15 -1.48
N ALA A 569 4.21 -6.43 -2.55
CA ALA A 569 3.09 -5.50 -2.65
C ALA A 569 2.39 -5.72 -3.99
N ALA A 570 1.08 -5.52 -4.05
CA ALA A 570 0.34 -5.63 -5.30
C ALA A 570 -0.78 -4.59 -5.40
N THR A 571 -1.24 -4.34 -6.61
CA THR A 571 -2.42 -3.49 -6.84
C THR A 571 -3.66 -4.13 -6.24
N THR A 572 -4.59 -3.30 -5.77
CA THR A 572 -5.94 -3.77 -5.36
C THR A 572 -6.61 -4.66 -6.40
N LYS A 573 -6.41 -4.38 -7.70
CA LYS A 573 -6.92 -5.21 -8.81
C LYS A 573 -6.24 -6.58 -8.88
N ALA A 574 -4.93 -6.65 -8.63
CA ALA A 574 -4.20 -7.93 -8.60
C ALA A 574 -4.62 -8.78 -7.38
N PHE A 575 -4.77 -8.16 -6.20
CA PHE A 575 -5.33 -8.85 -5.04
C PHE A 575 -6.76 -9.36 -5.29
N ALA A 576 -7.62 -8.55 -5.91
CA ALA A 576 -8.99 -8.97 -6.22
C ALA A 576 -9.03 -10.20 -7.15
N ARG A 577 -8.15 -10.26 -8.17
CA ARG A 577 -8.02 -11.44 -9.04
C ARG A 577 -7.53 -12.68 -8.28
N ALA A 578 -6.75 -12.50 -7.23
CA ALA A 578 -6.31 -13.55 -6.32
C ALA A 578 -7.31 -13.88 -5.19
N ALA A 579 -8.54 -13.34 -5.26
CA ALA A 579 -9.57 -13.46 -4.21
C ALA A 579 -9.18 -12.87 -2.84
N ILE A 580 -8.25 -11.93 -2.82
CA ILE A 580 -7.78 -11.26 -1.59
C ILE A 580 -8.50 -9.91 -1.46
N GLY A 581 -9.13 -9.69 -0.31
CA GLY A 581 -9.79 -8.44 0.06
C GLY A 581 -8.93 -7.53 0.94
N PRO A 582 -9.42 -6.32 1.25
CA PRO A 582 -8.77 -5.45 2.22
C PRO A 582 -8.71 -6.15 3.59
N PRO A 583 -7.58 -6.09 4.31
CA PRO A 583 -7.48 -6.62 5.66
C PRO A 583 -8.21 -5.70 6.65
N PRO A 584 -8.41 -6.15 7.91
CA PRO A 584 -8.73 -5.24 8.99
C PRO A 584 -7.66 -4.14 9.09
N LEU A 585 -8.09 -2.89 9.08
CA LEU A 585 -7.22 -1.73 9.09
C LEU A 585 -7.01 -1.22 10.51
N ARG A 586 -5.83 -0.68 10.79
CA ARG A 586 -5.51 0.04 12.03
C ARG A 586 -4.84 1.35 11.69
N ARG A 587 -5.29 2.45 12.31
CA ARG A 587 -4.69 3.77 12.06
C ARG A 587 -3.20 3.74 12.41
N GLY A 588 -2.37 4.29 11.52
CA GLY A 588 -0.93 4.35 11.70
C GLY A 588 -0.19 3.02 11.58
N GLN A 589 -0.86 1.94 11.17
CA GLN A 589 -0.24 0.63 10.92
C GLN A 589 -0.30 0.26 9.44
N ALA A 590 0.64 -0.58 9.01
CA ALA A 590 0.65 -1.09 7.66
C ALA A 590 -0.52 -2.05 7.42
N SER A 591 -1.25 -1.84 6.32
CA SER A 591 -2.30 -2.76 5.85
C SER A 591 -1.65 -4.01 5.27
N LEU A 592 -1.65 -5.10 6.03
CA LEU A 592 -1.01 -6.36 5.64
C LEU A 592 -2.05 -7.45 5.37
N VAL A 593 -1.85 -8.20 4.28
CA VAL A 593 -2.62 -9.41 3.94
C VAL A 593 -1.68 -10.61 3.84
N ARG A 594 -2.24 -11.81 3.96
CA ARG A 594 -1.52 -13.06 3.68
C ARG A 594 -1.95 -13.59 2.32
N VAL A 595 -0.99 -13.91 1.47
CA VAL A 595 -1.16 -14.64 0.22
C VAL A 595 -0.91 -16.12 0.52
N ASP A 596 -1.90 -16.97 0.25
CA ASP A 596 -1.83 -18.39 0.61
C ASP A 596 -0.73 -19.11 -0.17
N GLU A 597 -0.63 -18.82 -1.47
CA GLU A 597 0.42 -19.34 -2.34
C GLU A 597 0.87 -18.28 -3.36
N LEU A 598 2.19 -18.08 -3.44
CA LEU A 598 2.84 -17.37 -4.53
C LEU A 598 3.62 -18.38 -5.38
N ALA A 599 3.28 -18.45 -6.65
CA ALA A 599 3.94 -19.28 -7.63
C ALA A 599 4.87 -18.44 -8.51
N PHE A 600 6.11 -18.89 -8.65
CA PHE A 600 7.14 -18.22 -9.43
C PHE A 600 7.91 -19.26 -10.26
N GLY A 601 7.52 -19.44 -11.53
CA GLY A 601 7.96 -20.60 -12.31
C GLY A 601 7.55 -21.92 -11.63
N ASP A 602 8.52 -22.78 -11.35
CA ASP A 602 8.31 -24.01 -10.57
C ASP A 602 8.41 -23.80 -9.05
N HIS A 603 8.86 -22.62 -8.62
CA HIS A 603 8.95 -22.28 -7.19
C HIS A 603 7.58 -21.95 -6.62
N ARG A 604 7.35 -22.32 -5.35
CA ARG A 604 6.11 -22.08 -4.62
C ARG A 604 6.44 -21.64 -3.20
N SER A 605 5.95 -20.47 -2.82
CA SER A 605 6.04 -19.91 -1.47
C SER A 605 4.64 -19.86 -0.86
N LYS A 606 4.50 -20.25 0.42
CA LYS A 606 3.21 -20.24 1.12
C LYS A 606 3.17 -19.21 2.22
N GLY A 607 2.00 -18.64 2.46
CA GLY A 607 1.78 -17.71 3.57
C GLY A 607 2.57 -16.39 3.46
N VAL A 608 2.82 -15.95 2.22
CA VAL A 608 3.59 -14.75 1.89
C VAL A 608 2.86 -13.51 2.43
N VAL A 609 3.57 -12.63 3.13
CA VAL A 609 3.01 -11.40 3.70
C VAL A 609 3.09 -10.28 2.68
N ALA A 610 1.95 -9.66 2.37
CA ALA A 610 1.86 -8.63 1.34
C ALA A 610 1.29 -7.31 1.88
N ALA A 611 1.82 -6.18 1.40
CA ALA A 611 1.28 -4.86 1.66
C ALA A 611 0.07 -4.58 0.75
N TYR A 612 -1.08 -4.29 1.34
CA TYR A 612 -2.33 -4.00 0.64
C TYR A 612 -2.55 -2.49 0.49
N GLY A 613 -2.76 -2.00 -0.74
CA GLY A 613 -3.02 -0.58 -1.01
C GLY A 613 -1.78 0.32 -1.03
N TYR A 614 -0.58 -0.25 -1.02
CA TYR A 614 0.70 0.48 -1.07
C TYR A 614 1.28 0.62 -2.48
N PHE A 615 0.74 -0.12 -3.45
CA PHE A 615 1.22 -0.10 -4.84
C PHE A 615 0.01 -0.07 -5.78
N GLU A 616 -0.24 1.05 -6.45
CA GLU A 616 -1.40 1.20 -7.34
C GLU A 616 -1.03 1.55 -8.79
N GLN A 617 0.27 1.61 -9.11
CA GLN A 617 0.72 1.73 -10.49
C GLN A 617 0.37 0.44 -11.25
N SER A 618 -0.66 0.51 -12.10
CA SER A 618 -1.17 -0.66 -12.83
C SER A 618 -0.63 -0.82 -14.26
N LYS A 619 0.19 0.14 -14.72
CA LYS A 619 0.78 0.18 -16.07
C LYS A 619 2.20 0.75 -16.05
N SER A 620 3.03 0.24 -16.95
CA SER A 620 4.35 0.80 -17.26
C SER A 620 4.26 2.01 -18.20
N SER A 621 5.41 2.66 -18.46
CA SER A 621 5.52 3.72 -19.47
C SER A 621 5.34 3.23 -20.91
N ASP A 622 5.37 1.91 -21.16
CA ASP A 622 5.08 1.27 -22.43
C ASP A 622 3.67 0.65 -22.49
N ASP A 623 2.77 1.01 -21.58
CA ASP A 623 1.37 0.59 -21.54
C ASP A 623 1.12 -0.93 -21.33
N PHE A 624 2.12 -1.70 -20.88
CA PHE A 624 1.90 -3.05 -20.39
C PHE A 624 1.52 -3.07 -18.91
N ARG A 625 0.77 -4.09 -18.49
CA ARG A 625 0.30 -4.24 -17.11
C ARG A 625 1.47 -4.38 -16.13
N VAL A 626 1.32 -3.77 -14.96
CA VAL A 626 2.18 -4.01 -13.79
C VAL A 626 1.26 -4.30 -12.62
N ASP A 627 1.46 -5.44 -11.95
CA ASP A 627 0.53 -5.93 -10.95
C ASP A 627 1.05 -5.77 -9.52
N GLY A 628 2.36 -5.62 -9.36
CA GLY A 628 2.97 -5.46 -8.05
C GLY A 628 4.49 -5.48 -8.07
N MET A 629 5.04 -5.71 -6.89
CA MET A 629 6.46 -5.85 -6.63
C MET A 629 6.71 -7.05 -5.71
N LEU A 630 7.76 -7.82 -5.98
CA LEU A 630 8.21 -8.93 -5.14
C LEU A 630 9.50 -8.54 -4.41
N GLY A 631 9.48 -8.68 -3.09
CA GLY A 631 10.66 -8.63 -2.23
C GLY A 631 11.42 -9.94 -2.21
N LEU A 632 12.55 -10.00 -1.49
CA LEU A 632 13.30 -11.24 -1.32
C LEU A 632 12.55 -12.30 -0.53
N GLY A 633 11.70 -11.89 0.41
CA GLY A 633 10.86 -12.82 1.16
C GLY A 633 9.97 -13.68 0.26
N ALA A 634 9.56 -13.16 -0.91
CA ALA A 634 8.81 -13.92 -1.91
C ALA A 634 9.62 -15.07 -2.55
N LEU A 635 10.95 -14.92 -2.65
CA LEU A 635 11.88 -15.97 -3.11
C LEU A 635 12.28 -16.96 -1.98
N GLY A 636 11.91 -16.64 -0.74
CA GLY A 636 12.24 -17.41 0.46
C GLY A 636 13.75 -17.47 0.75
N LEU A 637 14.16 -18.48 1.53
CA LEU A 637 15.58 -18.80 1.78
C LEU A 637 16.21 -19.65 0.66
N SER A 638 15.67 -19.56 -0.56
CA SER A 638 16.21 -20.29 -1.71
C SER A 638 17.52 -19.67 -2.18
N ARG A 639 18.43 -20.49 -2.69
CA ARG A 639 19.55 -20.00 -3.49
C ARG A 639 18.98 -19.46 -4.80
N TRP A 640 19.32 -18.22 -5.14
CA TRP A 640 18.90 -17.59 -6.39
C TRP A 640 20.07 -16.99 -7.16
N THR A 641 20.03 -17.11 -8.48
CA THR A 641 21.02 -16.54 -9.39
C THR A 641 20.34 -15.65 -10.43
N LEU A 642 20.72 -14.39 -10.50
CA LEU A 642 20.39 -13.47 -11.59
C LEU A 642 21.46 -13.57 -12.69
N ASP A 643 21.06 -14.07 -13.85
CA ASP A 643 21.88 -14.08 -15.05
C ASP A 643 21.36 -13.03 -16.04
N PHE A 644 22.00 -11.85 -16.05
CA PHE A 644 21.63 -10.72 -16.91
C PHE A 644 21.91 -10.97 -18.39
N ALA A 645 22.88 -11.82 -18.71
CA ALA A 645 23.20 -12.16 -20.09
C ALA A 645 22.15 -13.10 -20.69
N ASP A 646 21.69 -14.08 -19.90
CA ASP A 646 20.66 -15.05 -20.31
C ASP A 646 19.22 -14.56 -20.05
N ARG A 647 19.06 -13.48 -19.26
CA ARG A 647 17.76 -12.94 -18.81
C ARG A 647 16.94 -13.98 -18.05
N ARG A 648 17.60 -14.73 -17.18
CA ARG A 648 16.95 -15.76 -16.35
C ARG A 648 17.33 -15.66 -14.88
N ILE A 649 16.36 -15.97 -14.04
CA ILE A 649 16.55 -16.25 -12.62
C ILE A 649 16.62 -17.76 -12.47
N TYR A 650 17.67 -18.27 -11.85
CA TYR A 650 17.80 -19.67 -11.48
C TYR A 650 17.52 -19.83 -9.99
N LEU A 651 16.69 -20.80 -9.62
CA LEU A 651 16.24 -21.03 -8.25
C LEU A 651 16.48 -22.47 -7.85
N THR A 652 17.19 -22.64 -6.73
CA THR A 652 17.40 -23.92 -6.07
C THR A 652 16.75 -23.87 -4.68
N PRO A 653 15.81 -24.79 -4.36
CA PRO A 653 15.20 -24.84 -3.04
C PRO A 653 16.25 -24.96 -1.93
N GLY A 654 16.11 -24.16 -0.87
CA GLY A 654 16.98 -24.24 0.29
C GLY A 654 16.85 -25.58 1.02
N THR A 655 17.95 -26.07 1.60
CA THR A 655 17.98 -27.34 2.34
C THR A 655 17.29 -27.26 3.70
N SER A 656 17.00 -26.05 4.17
CA SER A 656 16.46 -25.75 5.50
C SER A 656 14.93 -25.49 5.56
N GLY A 657 14.22 -25.54 4.43
CA GLY A 657 12.77 -25.25 4.36
C GLY A 657 11.81 -26.40 4.67
N GLY A 658 12.32 -27.57 5.07
CA GLY A 658 11.52 -28.76 5.33
C GLY A 658 11.11 -28.93 6.80
N SER A 659 10.25 -28.07 7.35
CA SER A 659 9.27 -28.40 8.43
C SER A 659 8.77 -27.12 9.11
N GLY A 660 7.63 -26.62 8.66
CA GLY A 660 6.84 -25.60 9.34
C GLY A 660 5.41 -25.71 8.83
N GLY A 661 4.80 -26.88 9.08
CA GLY A 661 3.38 -27.14 8.80
C GLY A 661 2.48 -26.54 9.85
#